data_AF-A0A2A4NS59-F1
#
_entry.id   AF-A0A2A4NS59-F1
#
_cell.length_a   1.000
_cell.length_b   1.000
_cell.length_c   1.000
_cell.angle_alpha   90.00
_cell.angle_beta   90.00
_cell.angle_gamma   90.00
#
_symmetry.space_group_name_H-M   'P 1'
#
loop_
_entity.id
_entity.type
_entity.pdbx_description
1 polymer ?
#
loop_
_entity_poly.entity_id
_entity_poly.type
_entity_poly.pdbx_seq_one_letter_code
_entity_poly.pdbx_strand_id
1 'polypeptide(L)'
;MGILFRWLLRITAGLVVLVVLAVVLIYFLASQSLPDYDHTVDVTGLEGPVEIVRDNANVPHILAETDAGVYFGLGYAHAQDRLWQMTIMRRTVQGRLSEVFGTRTLKIDRLLRRLDLYRLAAASVKVQDAATLSALEAYSAGVNARLAEINEEALGRGAPEMFLFNAPIAPWQPADSIAMIKLMALQLSGHLENEVLRARTSLMLNDAARLADILPDAPGTGVAALPEYASLFPDLPQYADSIAMPGDPLSPFPRSGLAGASNAWSAAPSRSASGGTLLANDPHMKFTAPTIWYLARLELAKGGVIGGTIPGIPAVMTGRSDKLGWGITSSYLDDQDVYIEKLNPNNPEEYLTPQGYKPFDTRPSIINIKDAAPITLTLRWSENGPVLPGSLYNLATVTPPGHVAALAWTALSPADTSMSAAIGLMGAATVQEAITLSEGYIAPSQNLSLVDQNSIAMKMIGATPRRDPRHQSKGRLPSQGWRVENRWLGRAPYAANPEFINPRGGILGNTNNKILERPFPNNVSYVWGDTQRINRWQKLMQSRQVHTRDSFIEAQLDPVSITARSLLPLIGADLWFTGQSAPEGTPLRQREIALALLADWNGEMNEHLPEPLIYAAWLRALQARLIGDELGPLADEFTHVEPLFIERVFRNVDGAAIWCDVRQSTIIESCTDMARLALDDALVQIGEKYGTALESLRWGDAHQATHDHPTLGKIPILRYFVNIRQSTSGGDNTLLRGRTAGSGPNPFANVHGAGYRGVYDFADPDSSVFITSTGQSGHFLSRHYDDLAQLWRRGEYIPMSLDMNLARAASVGVTWLRPRP
;
A
#
# COMPACT_ATOMS: atom_id res chain seq x y z
N MET A 1 2.89 28.82 -58.23
CA MET A 1 2.32 28.93 -56.86
C MET A 1 0.94 28.26 -56.72
N GLY A 2 -0.07 28.57 -57.56
CA GLY A 2 -1.45 28.05 -57.39
C GLY A 2 -1.62 26.52 -57.50
N ILE A 3 -0.82 25.83 -58.32
CA ILE A 3 -0.84 24.36 -58.43
C ILE A 3 -0.31 23.71 -57.15
N LEU A 4 0.82 24.22 -56.64
CA LEU A 4 1.43 23.73 -55.40
C LEU A 4 0.50 23.94 -54.20
N PHE A 5 -0.16 25.10 -54.11
CA PHE A 5 -1.16 25.39 -53.08
C PHE A 5 -2.37 24.44 -53.14
N ARG A 6 -2.91 24.16 -54.35
CA ARG A 6 -4.03 23.21 -54.52
C ARG A 6 -3.66 21.78 -54.12
N TRP A 7 -2.45 21.34 -54.46
CA TRP A 7 -1.96 20.01 -54.06
C TRP A 7 -1.70 19.93 -52.56
N LEU A 8 -1.10 20.96 -51.96
CA LEU A 8 -0.92 21.06 -50.51
C LEU A 8 -2.29 20.95 -49.80
N LEU A 9 -3.29 21.72 -50.23
CA LEU A 9 -4.63 21.69 -49.65
C LEU A 9 -5.30 20.32 -49.79
N ARG A 10 -5.16 19.65 -50.94
CA ARG A 10 -5.68 18.29 -51.15
C ARG A 10 -4.98 17.25 -50.28
N ILE A 11 -3.66 17.34 -50.16
CA ILE A 11 -2.87 16.44 -49.30
C ILE A 11 -3.25 16.67 -47.84
N THR A 12 -3.33 17.93 -47.38
CA THR A 12 -3.78 18.27 -46.03
C THR A 12 -5.20 17.77 -45.77
N ALA A 13 -6.15 18.01 -46.69
CA ALA A 13 -7.51 17.51 -46.55
C ALA A 13 -7.56 15.97 -46.51
N GLY A 14 -6.80 15.29 -47.38
CA GLY A 14 -6.67 13.84 -47.38
C GLY A 14 -6.08 13.30 -46.07
N LEU A 15 -5.03 13.94 -45.55
CA LEU A 15 -4.43 13.59 -44.25
C LEU A 15 -5.41 13.80 -43.10
N VAL A 16 -6.18 14.90 -43.09
CA VAL A 16 -7.21 15.14 -42.07
C VAL A 16 -8.28 14.04 -42.12
N VAL A 17 -8.77 13.68 -43.31
CA VAL A 17 -9.74 12.58 -43.46
C VAL A 17 -9.17 11.26 -42.97
N LEU A 18 -7.92 10.93 -43.33
CA LEU A 18 -7.27 9.70 -42.87
C LEU A 18 -7.10 9.67 -41.35
N VAL A 19 -6.71 10.79 -40.73
CA VAL A 19 -6.59 10.90 -39.27
C VAL A 19 -7.95 10.72 -38.61
N VAL A 20 -9.00 11.35 -39.11
CA VAL A 20 -10.37 11.18 -38.59
C VAL A 20 -10.81 9.71 -38.69
N LEU A 21 -10.61 9.07 -39.85
CA LEU A 21 -10.94 7.66 -40.03
C LEU A 21 -10.15 6.75 -39.08
N ALA A 22 -8.86 7.02 -38.87
CA ALA A 22 -8.03 6.27 -37.94
C ALA A 22 -8.51 6.43 -36.49
N VAL A 23 -8.85 7.67 -36.07
CA VAL A 23 -9.40 7.93 -34.72
C VAL A 23 -10.74 7.23 -34.53
N VAL A 24 -11.64 7.29 -35.52
CA VAL A 24 -12.93 6.59 -35.47
C VAL A 24 -12.74 5.08 -35.37
N LEU A 25 -11.81 4.50 -36.13
CA LEU A 25 -11.51 3.07 -36.06
C LEU A 25 -10.93 2.67 -34.69
N ILE A 26 -9.99 3.45 -34.14
CA ILE A 26 -9.41 3.21 -32.82
C ILE A 26 -10.49 3.28 -31.75
N TYR A 27 -11.33 4.32 -31.78
CA TYR A 27 -12.44 4.48 -30.86
C TYR A 27 -13.41 3.29 -30.97
N PHE A 28 -13.82 2.93 -32.19
CA PHE A 28 -14.70 1.80 -32.45
C PHE A 28 -14.13 0.49 -31.86
N LEU A 29 -12.86 0.17 -32.13
CA LEU A 29 -12.22 -1.03 -31.60
C LEU A 29 -12.10 -1.03 -30.08
N ALA A 30 -11.74 0.11 -29.48
CA ALA A 30 -11.63 0.25 -28.03
C ALA A 30 -13.00 0.23 -27.34
N SER A 31 -14.07 0.72 -27.99
CA SER A 31 -15.42 0.69 -27.43
C SER A 31 -16.05 -0.70 -27.46
N GLN A 32 -15.57 -1.63 -28.30
CA GLN A 32 -16.09 -3.01 -28.34
C GLN A 32 -15.86 -3.77 -27.02
N SER A 33 -14.86 -3.38 -26.22
CA SER A 33 -14.61 -3.98 -24.90
C SER A 33 -15.37 -3.29 -23.76
N LEU A 34 -16.19 -2.28 -24.04
CA LEU A 34 -17.06 -1.69 -23.01
C LEU A 34 -18.11 -2.71 -22.58
N PRO A 35 -18.27 -2.95 -21.27
CA PRO A 35 -19.34 -3.82 -20.80
C PRO A 35 -20.72 -3.26 -21.12
N ASP A 36 -21.59 -4.11 -21.66
CA ASP A 36 -23.02 -3.98 -21.45
C ASP A 36 -23.35 -4.56 -20.07
N TYR A 37 -24.19 -3.86 -19.31
CA TYR A 37 -24.63 -4.26 -17.98
C TYR A 37 -26.10 -4.70 -17.96
N ASP A 38 -26.82 -4.58 -19.08
CA ASP A 38 -28.22 -4.98 -19.21
C ASP A 38 -28.37 -6.06 -20.29
N HIS A 39 -27.91 -7.27 -19.97
CA HIS A 39 -27.86 -8.36 -20.93
C HIS A 39 -28.02 -9.73 -20.28
N THR A 40 -28.30 -10.74 -21.10
CA THR A 40 -28.40 -12.14 -20.67
C THR A 40 -27.36 -12.97 -21.39
N VAL A 41 -26.60 -13.78 -20.65
CA VAL A 41 -25.54 -14.65 -21.19
C VAL A 41 -25.76 -16.07 -20.73
N ASP A 42 -25.73 -17.01 -21.67
CA ASP A 42 -25.71 -18.44 -21.35
C ASP A 42 -24.26 -18.90 -21.13
N VAL A 43 -23.96 -19.37 -19.93
CA VAL A 43 -22.61 -19.74 -19.47
C VAL A 43 -22.56 -21.21 -19.03
N THR A 44 -21.38 -21.82 -19.18
CA THR A 44 -21.13 -23.18 -18.68
C THR A 44 -20.73 -23.16 -17.20
N GLY A 45 -21.03 -24.23 -16.47
CA GLY A 45 -20.59 -24.41 -15.08
C GLY A 45 -21.48 -23.75 -14.01
N LEU A 46 -22.65 -23.22 -14.39
CA LEU A 46 -23.70 -22.83 -13.45
C LEU A 46 -24.73 -23.94 -13.26
N GLU A 47 -25.20 -24.12 -12.03
CA GLU A 47 -26.31 -25.03 -11.70
C GLU A 47 -27.68 -24.34 -11.77
N GLY A 48 -27.70 -23.02 -11.59
CA GLY A 48 -28.90 -22.18 -11.64
C GLY A 48 -28.57 -20.76 -12.11
N PRO A 49 -29.58 -19.91 -12.35
CA PRO A 49 -29.36 -18.54 -12.82
C PRO A 49 -28.68 -17.67 -11.75
N VAL A 50 -27.85 -16.73 -12.20
CA VAL A 50 -27.25 -15.67 -11.38
C VAL A 50 -27.75 -14.32 -11.89
N GLU A 51 -28.23 -13.47 -10.98
CA GLU A 51 -28.65 -12.09 -11.25
C GLU A 51 -27.56 -11.14 -10.73
N ILE A 52 -27.09 -10.22 -11.57
CA ILE A 52 -26.15 -9.16 -11.19
C ILE A 52 -26.82 -7.82 -11.48
N VAL A 53 -27.32 -7.15 -10.44
CA VAL A 53 -27.92 -5.81 -10.54
C VAL A 53 -26.83 -4.78 -10.32
N ARG A 54 -26.61 -3.85 -11.26
CA ARG A 54 -25.70 -2.72 -11.08
C ARG A 54 -26.50 -1.50 -10.60
N ASP A 55 -26.10 -0.90 -9.49
CA ASP A 55 -26.68 0.37 -9.03
C ASP A 55 -26.12 1.60 -9.76
N ASN A 56 -26.54 2.80 -9.37
CA ASN A 56 -26.13 4.06 -10.00
C ASN A 56 -24.62 4.36 -9.89
N ALA A 57 -23.93 3.75 -8.92
CA ALA A 57 -22.47 3.81 -8.75
C ALA A 57 -21.75 2.61 -9.39
N ASN A 58 -22.49 1.80 -10.17
CA ASN A 58 -22.02 0.57 -10.82
C ASN A 58 -21.49 -0.50 -9.85
N VAL A 59 -21.96 -0.48 -8.60
CA VAL A 59 -21.70 -1.56 -7.64
C VAL A 59 -22.55 -2.77 -8.05
N PRO A 60 -21.96 -3.96 -8.25
CA PRO A 60 -22.72 -5.17 -8.49
C PRO A 60 -23.33 -5.71 -7.20
N HIS A 61 -24.63 -5.97 -7.26
CA HIS A 61 -25.42 -6.70 -6.28
C HIS A 61 -25.72 -8.08 -6.87
N ILE A 62 -25.07 -9.11 -6.33
CA ILE A 62 -25.01 -10.45 -6.93
C ILE A 62 -25.91 -11.41 -6.14
N LEU A 63 -26.80 -12.10 -6.85
CA LEU A 63 -27.76 -13.05 -6.30
C LEU A 63 -27.74 -14.37 -7.07
N ALA A 64 -27.80 -15.47 -6.34
CA ALA A 64 -28.03 -16.81 -6.86
C ALA A 64 -28.69 -17.67 -5.78
N GLU A 65 -29.18 -18.85 -6.15
CA GLU A 65 -29.75 -19.81 -5.19
C GLU A 65 -28.69 -20.44 -4.28
N THR A 66 -27.42 -20.42 -4.69
CA THR A 66 -26.30 -21.02 -3.95
C THR A 66 -25.13 -20.06 -3.82
N ASP A 67 -24.35 -20.20 -2.75
CA ASP A 67 -23.12 -19.44 -2.55
C ASP A 67 -22.15 -19.59 -3.73
N ALA A 68 -22.08 -20.79 -4.32
CA ALA A 68 -21.28 -21.04 -5.51
C ALA A 68 -21.70 -20.14 -6.68
N GLY A 69 -23.01 -20.00 -6.95
CA GLY A 69 -23.51 -19.07 -7.97
C GLY A 69 -23.15 -17.61 -7.68
N VAL A 70 -23.14 -17.20 -6.41
CA VAL A 70 -22.76 -15.85 -5.99
C VAL A 70 -21.26 -15.59 -6.21
N TYR A 71 -20.40 -16.53 -5.84
CA TYR A 71 -18.95 -16.43 -6.11
C TYR A 71 -18.65 -16.46 -7.61
N PHE A 72 -19.41 -17.25 -8.39
CA PHE A 72 -19.35 -17.23 -9.85
C PHE A 72 -19.69 -15.83 -10.39
N GLY A 73 -20.81 -15.24 -9.93
CA GLY A 73 -21.20 -13.88 -10.33
C GLY A 73 -20.15 -12.84 -9.97
N LEU A 74 -19.51 -12.94 -8.80
CA LEU A 74 -18.42 -12.06 -8.40
C LEU A 74 -17.19 -12.20 -9.32
N GLY A 75 -16.82 -13.43 -9.67
CA GLY A 75 -15.75 -13.71 -10.63
C GLY A 75 -16.03 -13.11 -11.99
N TYR A 76 -17.26 -13.27 -12.49
CA TYR A 76 -17.72 -12.68 -13.74
C TYR A 76 -17.66 -11.15 -13.70
N ALA A 77 -18.21 -10.51 -12.65
CA ALA A 77 -18.22 -9.05 -12.50
C ALA A 77 -16.81 -8.45 -12.40
N HIS A 78 -15.93 -9.06 -11.60
CA HIS A 78 -14.52 -8.65 -11.53
C HIS A 78 -13.85 -8.75 -12.91
N ALA A 79 -14.04 -9.84 -13.65
CA ALA A 79 -13.48 -9.99 -14.99
C ALA A 79 -14.09 -9.01 -15.99
N GLN A 80 -15.40 -8.73 -15.88
CA GLN A 80 -16.10 -7.78 -16.75
C GLN A 80 -15.52 -6.36 -16.61
N ASP A 81 -15.20 -5.93 -15.39
CA ASP A 81 -14.76 -4.56 -15.13
C ASP A 81 -13.23 -4.39 -15.07
N ARG A 82 -12.49 -5.42 -14.63
CA ARG A 82 -11.09 -5.30 -14.17
C ARG A 82 -10.14 -6.29 -14.83
N LEU A 83 -10.48 -6.81 -16.02
CA LEU A 83 -9.73 -7.87 -16.69
C LEU A 83 -8.23 -7.59 -16.85
N TRP A 84 -7.87 -6.38 -17.30
CA TRP A 84 -6.46 -5.99 -17.47
C TRP A 84 -5.72 -5.96 -16.14
N GLN A 85 -6.32 -5.34 -15.12
CA GLN A 85 -5.77 -5.26 -13.77
C GLN A 85 -5.52 -6.67 -13.21
N MET A 86 -6.51 -7.57 -13.28
CA MET A 86 -6.38 -8.96 -12.85
C MET A 86 -5.27 -9.70 -13.62
N THR A 87 -5.18 -9.48 -14.93
CA THR A 87 -4.16 -10.11 -15.78
C THR A 87 -2.74 -9.70 -15.37
N ILE A 88 -2.52 -8.40 -15.13
CA ILE A 88 -1.21 -7.88 -14.72
C ILE A 88 -0.86 -8.31 -13.30
N MET A 89 -1.80 -8.27 -12.35
CA MET A 89 -1.55 -8.75 -10.98
C MET A 89 -1.19 -10.24 -10.96
N ARG A 90 -1.93 -11.08 -11.69
CA ARG A 90 -1.62 -12.51 -11.83
C ARG A 90 -0.24 -12.75 -12.45
N ARG A 91 0.09 -12.05 -13.53
CA ARG A 91 1.41 -12.16 -14.18
C ARG A 91 2.54 -11.67 -13.28
N THR A 92 2.27 -10.67 -12.44
CA THR A 92 3.22 -10.17 -11.44
C THR A 92 3.57 -11.28 -10.47
N VAL A 93 2.60 -11.84 -9.74
CA VAL A 93 2.88 -12.89 -8.74
C VAL A 93 3.46 -14.18 -9.36
N GLN A 94 3.12 -14.47 -10.62
CA GLN A 94 3.72 -15.58 -11.38
C GLN A 94 5.17 -15.31 -11.84
N GLY A 95 5.67 -14.07 -11.80
CA GLY A 95 6.94 -13.68 -12.39
C GLY A 95 6.95 -13.88 -13.92
N ARG A 96 5.94 -13.32 -14.59
CA ARG A 96 5.67 -13.44 -16.04
C ARG A 96 5.33 -12.11 -16.71
N LEU A 97 5.71 -10.98 -16.13
CA LEU A 97 5.51 -9.66 -16.74
C LEU A 97 6.37 -9.49 -18.00
N SER A 98 7.56 -10.09 -18.06
CA SER A 98 8.48 -9.99 -19.19
C SER A 98 7.96 -10.65 -20.46
N GLU A 99 7.01 -11.58 -20.35
CA GLU A 99 6.28 -12.12 -21.50
C GLU A 99 5.48 -11.03 -22.23
N VAL A 100 5.11 -9.95 -21.53
CA VAL A 100 4.29 -8.84 -22.05
C VAL A 100 5.13 -7.59 -22.28
N PHE A 101 6.02 -7.25 -21.35
CA PHE A 101 6.77 -6.00 -21.35
C PHE A 101 8.27 -6.14 -21.69
N GLY A 102 8.71 -7.35 -22.04
CA GLY A 102 10.09 -7.63 -22.44
C GLY A 102 11.09 -7.46 -21.29
N THR A 103 12.30 -7.00 -21.63
CA THR A 103 13.43 -6.90 -20.68
C THR A 103 13.21 -5.90 -19.56
N ARG A 104 12.32 -4.92 -19.75
CA ARG A 104 11.97 -3.88 -18.76
C ARG A 104 11.57 -4.46 -17.41
N THR A 105 10.76 -5.53 -17.41
CA THR A 105 10.24 -6.16 -16.19
C THR A 105 11.04 -7.38 -15.74
N LEU A 106 12.18 -7.67 -16.37
CA LEU A 106 12.93 -8.91 -16.12
C LEU A 106 13.45 -8.99 -14.68
N LYS A 107 13.85 -7.86 -14.10
CA LYS A 107 14.30 -7.80 -12.70
C LYS A 107 13.17 -8.16 -11.72
N ILE A 108 11.94 -7.72 -12.02
CA ILE A 108 10.75 -8.05 -11.24
C ILE A 108 10.49 -9.55 -11.32
N ASP A 109 10.42 -10.10 -12.54
CA ASP A 109 10.17 -11.52 -12.74
C ASP A 109 11.22 -12.39 -12.07
N ARG A 110 12.51 -12.04 -12.21
CA ARG A 110 13.62 -12.75 -11.52
C ARG A 110 13.41 -12.84 -10.02
N LEU A 111 12.94 -11.77 -9.40
CA LEU A 111 12.72 -11.75 -7.96
C LEU A 111 11.46 -12.52 -7.56
N LEU A 112 10.34 -12.36 -8.28
CA LEU A 112 9.10 -13.09 -8.01
C LEU A 112 9.28 -14.61 -8.17
N ARG A 113 10.08 -15.04 -9.16
CA ARG A 113 10.45 -16.45 -9.33
C ARG A 113 11.26 -17.00 -8.16
N ARG A 114 12.09 -16.16 -7.50
CA ARG A 114 12.88 -16.57 -6.33
C ARG A 114 12.02 -16.73 -5.08
N LEU A 115 11.09 -15.79 -4.85
CA LEU A 115 10.12 -15.89 -3.75
C LEU A 115 9.14 -17.06 -3.94
N ASP A 116 8.91 -17.48 -5.19
CA ASP A 116 8.11 -18.67 -5.54
C ASP A 116 6.65 -18.62 -5.04
N LEU A 117 6.13 -17.40 -4.84
CA LEU A 117 4.82 -17.14 -4.22
C LEU A 117 3.68 -17.89 -4.93
N TYR A 118 3.69 -17.93 -6.26
CA TYR A 118 2.64 -18.62 -7.02
C TYR A 118 2.63 -20.13 -6.80
N ARG A 119 3.79 -20.79 -6.72
CA ARG A 119 3.83 -22.24 -6.42
C ARG A 119 3.33 -22.51 -5.01
N LEU A 120 3.69 -21.64 -4.05
CA LEU A 120 3.22 -21.74 -2.67
C LEU A 120 1.71 -21.49 -2.56
N ALA A 121 1.15 -20.57 -3.36
CA ALA A 121 -0.29 -20.40 -3.49
C ALA A 121 -0.98 -21.65 -4.04
N ALA A 122 -0.42 -22.25 -5.09
CA ALA A 122 -0.93 -23.51 -5.65
C ALA A 122 -0.87 -24.68 -4.65
N ALA A 123 0.19 -24.75 -3.83
CA ALA A 123 0.27 -25.73 -2.74
C ALA A 123 -0.81 -25.48 -1.67
N SER A 124 -1.10 -24.21 -1.38
CA SER A 124 -2.06 -23.81 -0.34
C SER A 124 -3.51 -24.11 -0.71
N VAL A 125 -3.84 -24.34 -1.98
CA VAL A 125 -5.18 -24.80 -2.39
C VAL A 125 -5.59 -26.08 -1.66
N LYS A 126 -4.64 -27.00 -1.45
CA LYS A 126 -4.91 -28.32 -0.85
C LYS A 126 -5.23 -28.27 0.65
N VAL A 127 -4.96 -27.14 1.31
CA VAL A 127 -5.20 -26.98 2.75
C VAL A 127 -6.40 -26.09 3.06
N GLN A 128 -7.10 -25.57 2.04
CA GLN A 128 -8.34 -24.84 2.26
C GLN A 128 -9.46 -25.81 2.70
N ASP A 129 -10.40 -25.30 3.49
CA ASP A 129 -11.63 -26.02 3.79
C ASP A 129 -12.52 -26.18 2.54
N ALA A 130 -13.51 -27.08 2.62
CA ALA A 130 -14.37 -27.44 1.50
C ALA A 130 -15.22 -26.26 0.99
N ALA A 131 -15.71 -25.39 1.88
CA ALA A 131 -16.53 -24.24 1.49
C ALA A 131 -15.70 -23.22 0.69
N THR A 132 -14.47 -22.99 1.15
CA THR A 132 -13.49 -22.11 0.51
C THR A 132 -13.04 -22.65 -0.84
N LEU A 133 -12.81 -23.97 -0.95
CA LEU A 133 -12.48 -24.59 -2.23
C LEU A 133 -13.63 -24.42 -3.24
N SER A 134 -14.87 -24.67 -2.82
CA SER A 134 -16.05 -24.46 -3.66
C SER A 134 -16.19 -23.00 -4.11
N ALA A 135 -15.97 -22.04 -3.21
CA ALA A 135 -15.98 -20.62 -3.54
C ALA A 135 -14.88 -20.24 -4.55
N LEU A 136 -13.65 -20.75 -4.37
CA LEU A 136 -12.53 -20.51 -5.28
C LEU A 136 -12.76 -21.10 -6.67
N GLU A 137 -13.31 -22.31 -6.75
CA GLU A 137 -13.65 -22.98 -8.00
C GLU A 137 -14.76 -22.22 -8.74
N ALA A 138 -15.83 -21.86 -8.04
CA ALA A 138 -16.94 -21.12 -8.62
C ALA A 138 -16.52 -19.72 -9.09
N TYR A 139 -15.75 -18.99 -8.28
CA TYR A 139 -15.15 -17.71 -8.68
C TYR A 139 -14.29 -17.85 -9.93
N SER A 140 -13.44 -18.88 -9.98
CA SER A 140 -12.60 -19.16 -11.16
C SER A 140 -13.46 -19.44 -12.39
N ALA A 141 -14.52 -20.23 -12.25
CA ALA A 141 -15.46 -20.52 -13.32
C ALA A 141 -16.16 -19.25 -13.84
N GLY A 142 -16.56 -18.33 -12.96
CA GLY A 142 -17.15 -17.04 -13.32
C GLY A 142 -16.20 -16.14 -14.12
N VAL A 143 -14.94 -16.02 -13.68
CA VAL A 143 -13.89 -15.32 -14.45
C VAL A 143 -13.73 -15.97 -15.83
N ASN A 144 -13.68 -17.30 -15.88
CA ASN A 144 -13.50 -18.05 -17.12
C ASN A 144 -14.70 -17.96 -18.06
N ALA A 145 -15.91 -17.84 -17.54
CA ALA A 145 -17.11 -17.62 -18.33
C ALA A 145 -17.05 -16.28 -19.07
N ARG A 146 -16.61 -15.21 -18.38
CA ARG A 146 -16.39 -13.91 -19.04
C ARG A 146 -15.30 -13.99 -20.11
N LEU A 147 -14.22 -14.74 -19.86
CA LEU A 147 -13.18 -14.96 -20.87
C LEU A 147 -13.72 -15.72 -22.10
N ALA A 148 -14.58 -16.71 -21.90
CA ALA A 148 -15.19 -17.47 -22.99
C ALA A 148 -16.09 -16.57 -23.84
N GLU A 149 -16.97 -15.80 -23.21
CA GLU A 149 -17.86 -14.82 -23.87
C GLU A 149 -17.07 -13.82 -24.72
N ILE A 150 -15.99 -13.22 -24.16
CA ILE A 150 -15.13 -12.28 -24.91
C ILE A 150 -14.58 -12.91 -26.19
N ASN A 151 -14.19 -14.19 -26.13
CA ASN A 151 -13.63 -14.91 -27.27
C ASN A 151 -14.70 -15.33 -28.29
N GLU A 152 -15.86 -15.80 -27.83
CA GLU A 152 -16.97 -16.27 -28.68
C GLU A 152 -17.64 -15.09 -29.40
N GLU A 153 -17.84 -13.96 -28.73
CA GLU A 153 -18.56 -12.79 -29.25
C GLU A 153 -17.63 -11.68 -29.79
N ALA A 154 -16.31 -11.88 -29.70
CA ALA A 154 -15.29 -10.93 -30.18
C ALA A 154 -15.39 -9.51 -29.55
N LEU A 155 -15.61 -9.45 -28.23
CA LEU A 155 -15.82 -8.22 -27.44
C LEU A 155 -14.52 -7.42 -27.18
N GLY A 156 -13.82 -7.04 -28.25
CA GLY A 156 -12.67 -6.13 -28.18
C GLY A 156 -11.48 -6.65 -27.35
N ARG A 157 -11.27 -7.97 -27.28
CA ARG A 157 -10.25 -8.63 -26.43
C ARG A 157 -10.40 -8.37 -24.93
N GLY A 158 -11.55 -7.84 -24.49
CA GLY A 158 -11.92 -7.65 -23.08
C GLY A 158 -11.30 -6.44 -22.37
N ALA A 159 -10.30 -5.77 -22.94
CA ALA A 159 -9.76 -4.52 -22.42
C ALA A 159 -8.97 -3.75 -23.51
N PRO A 160 -8.99 -2.41 -23.54
CA PRO A 160 -8.28 -1.62 -24.55
C PRO A 160 -6.77 -1.87 -24.59
N GLU A 161 -6.15 -2.18 -23.45
CA GLU A 161 -4.73 -2.48 -23.33
C GLU A 161 -4.31 -3.70 -24.15
N MET A 162 -5.22 -4.65 -24.37
CA MET A 162 -4.98 -5.89 -25.12
C MET A 162 -4.77 -5.67 -26.63
N PHE A 163 -5.09 -4.47 -27.15
CA PHE A 163 -4.72 -4.07 -28.50
C PHE A 163 -3.27 -3.58 -28.59
N LEU A 164 -2.72 -3.03 -27.50
CA LEU A 164 -1.34 -2.54 -27.44
C LEU A 164 -0.36 -3.61 -26.95
N PHE A 165 -0.84 -4.50 -26.08
CA PHE A 165 -0.04 -5.55 -25.46
C PHE A 165 -0.66 -6.92 -25.75
N ASN A 166 0.09 -7.79 -26.42
CA ASN A 166 -0.33 -9.17 -26.62
C ASN A 166 -0.14 -9.97 -25.31
N ALA A 167 -1.20 -10.11 -24.52
CA ALA A 167 -1.19 -10.79 -23.24
C ALA A 167 -2.24 -11.91 -23.19
N PRO A 168 -2.00 -13.07 -23.81
CA PRO A 168 -2.95 -14.18 -23.78
C PRO A 168 -3.25 -14.59 -22.34
N ILE A 169 -4.52 -14.83 -22.06
CA ILE A 169 -5.06 -15.10 -20.73
C ILE A 169 -5.35 -16.60 -20.62
N ALA A 170 -4.58 -17.31 -19.80
CA ALA A 170 -4.94 -18.68 -19.41
C ALA A 170 -6.17 -18.65 -18.49
N PRO A 171 -6.99 -19.72 -18.45
CA PRO A 171 -8.09 -19.81 -17.51
C PRO A 171 -7.63 -19.52 -16.07
N TRP A 172 -8.41 -18.74 -15.34
CA TRP A 172 -8.24 -18.49 -13.92
C TRP A 172 -8.41 -19.79 -13.14
N GLN A 173 -7.60 -19.97 -12.10
CA GLN A 173 -7.60 -21.15 -11.23
C GLN A 173 -7.70 -20.73 -9.76
N PRO A 174 -8.15 -21.63 -8.85
CA PRO A 174 -8.17 -21.35 -7.39
C PRO A 174 -6.84 -20.78 -6.85
N ALA A 175 -5.71 -21.29 -7.36
CA ALA A 175 -4.38 -20.83 -6.98
C ALA A 175 -4.13 -19.35 -7.33
N ASP A 176 -4.73 -18.82 -8.41
CA ASP A 176 -4.58 -17.43 -8.82
C ASP A 176 -5.17 -16.49 -7.75
N SER A 177 -6.30 -16.85 -7.15
CA SER A 177 -6.95 -16.08 -6.09
C SER A 177 -6.16 -16.10 -4.77
N ILE A 178 -5.63 -17.25 -4.36
CA ILE A 178 -4.71 -17.32 -3.20
C ILE A 178 -3.43 -16.51 -3.47
N ALA A 179 -2.95 -16.52 -4.71
CA ALA A 179 -1.76 -15.76 -5.09
C ALA A 179 -1.98 -14.24 -4.97
N MET A 180 -3.21 -13.74 -5.09
CA MET A 180 -3.52 -12.32 -4.84
C MET A 180 -3.34 -11.94 -3.36
N ILE A 181 -3.70 -12.82 -2.41
CA ILE A 181 -3.41 -12.59 -0.97
C ILE A 181 -1.89 -12.55 -0.74
N LYS A 182 -1.11 -13.43 -1.38
CA LYS A 182 0.36 -13.41 -1.27
C LYS A 182 0.99 -12.17 -1.93
N LEU A 183 0.41 -11.68 -3.03
CA LEU A 183 0.82 -10.41 -3.63
C LEU A 183 0.52 -9.23 -2.72
N MET A 184 -0.66 -9.22 -2.08
CA MET A 184 -1.00 -8.25 -1.06
C MET A 184 0.01 -8.32 0.10
N ALA A 185 0.40 -9.51 0.55
CA ALA A 185 1.44 -9.64 1.57
C ALA A 185 2.75 -8.98 1.15
N LEU A 186 3.20 -9.18 -0.09
CA LEU A 186 4.40 -8.54 -0.60
C LEU A 186 4.32 -7.01 -0.58
N GLN A 187 3.16 -6.45 -0.92
CA GLN A 187 2.94 -5.00 -0.98
C GLN A 187 2.81 -4.35 0.41
N LEU A 188 2.49 -5.14 1.44
CA LEU A 188 2.33 -4.67 2.82
C LEU A 188 3.57 -4.93 3.70
N SER A 189 4.57 -5.67 3.22
CA SER A 189 5.81 -5.95 3.95
C SER A 189 6.92 -4.94 3.62
N GLY A 190 7.51 -4.33 4.66
CA GLY A 190 8.65 -3.42 4.53
C GLY A 190 9.89 -3.81 5.36
N HIS A 191 9.79 -4.84 6.21
CA HIS A 191 10.83 -5.18 7.19
C HIS A 191 12.16 -5.56 6.57
N LEU A 192 12.17 -6.30 5.47
CA LEU A 192 13.39 -6.61 4.71
C LEU A 192 14.16 -5.33 4.34
N GLU A 193 13.50 -4.34 3.72
CA GLU A 193 14.18 -3.09 3.33
C GLU A 193 14.64 -2.31 4.57
N ASN A 194 13.85 -2.31 5.64
CA ASN A 194 14.20 -1.62 6.89
C ASN A 194 15.40 -2.26 7.61
N GLU A 195 15.51 -3.59 7.64
CA GLU A 195 16.68 -4.31 8.16
C GLU A 195 17.94 -3.94 7.37
N VAL A 196 17.85 -3.91 6.04
CA VAL A 196 18.98 -3.58 5.17
C VAL A 196 19.37 -2.10 5.29
N LEU A 197 18.40 -1.19 5.31
CA LEU A 197 18.64 0.23 5.51
C LEU A 197 19.28 0.48 6.88
N ARG A 198 18.79 -0.17 7.94
CA ARG A 198 19.36 -0.06 9.29
C ARG A 198 20.78 -0.61 9.35
N ALA A 199 21.06 -1.73 8.70
CA ALA A 199 22.41 -2.29 8.60
C ALA A 199 23.36 -1.35 7.86
N ARG A 200 22.94 -0.77 6.73
CA ARG A 200 23.75 0.19 5.97
C ARG A 200 23.98 1.50 6.73
N THR A 201 22.95 1.99 7.42
CA THR A 201 23.07 3.18 8.29
C THR A 201 24.04 2.91 9.43
N SER A 202 23.97 1.73 10.06
CA SER A 202 24.93 1.32 11.10
C SER A 202 26.37 1.25 10.60
N LEU A 203 26.61 0.94 9.32
CA LEU A 203 27.96 0.91 8.74
C LEU A 203 28.50 2.32 8.47
N MET A 204 27.64 3.32 8.22
CA MET A 204 28.04 4.71 7.95
C MET A 204 28.32 5.52 9.22
N LEU A 205 27.72 5.15 10.35
CA LEU A 205 27.87 5.87 11.61
C LEU A 205 29.10 5.40 12.39
N ASN A 206 29.91 6.34 12.85
CA ASN A 206 31.09 6.07 13.70
C ASN A 206 30.73 5.85 15.18
N ASP A 207 29.49 6.16 15.57
CA ASP A 207 28.96 6.01 16.92
C ASP A 207 27.63 5.27 16.84
N ALA A 208 27.56 4.07 17.42
CA ALA A 208 26.37 3.24 17.42
C ALA A 208 25.18 3.88 18.14
N ALA A 209 25.42 4.81 19.07
CA ALA A 209 24.36 5.52 19.77
C ALA A 209 23.52 6.38 18.81
N ARG A 210 24.14 6.96 17.77
CA ARG A 210 23.48 7.81 16.77
C ARG A 210 22.47 7.06 15.90
N LEU A 211 22.59 5.73 15.77
CA LEU A 211 21.63 4.93 15.00
C LEU A 211 20.21 5.05 15.58
N ALA A 212 20.09 5.21 16.90
CA ALA A 212 18.82 5.39 17.58
C ALA A 212 18.22 6.79 17.39
N ASP A 213 18.99 7.78 16.94
CA ASP A 213 18.46 9.11 16.64
C ASP A 213 17.78 9.14 15.29
N ILE A 214 18.47 8.68 14.23
CA ILE A 214 17.98 8.76 12.84
C ILE A 214 16.99 7.64 12.49
N LEU A 215 17.08 6.49 13.16
CA LEU A 215 16.10 5.40 13.06
C LEU A 215 15.52 5.10 14.45
N PRO A 216 14.77 6.05 15.04
CA PRO A 216 14.28 5.92 16.41
C PRO A 216 13.20 4.86 16.51
N ASP A 217 13.15 4.19 17.66
CA ASP A 217 12.00 3.35 18.00
C ASP A 217 10.80 4.24 18.36
N ALA A 218 9.59 3.75 18.09
CA ALA A 218 8.39 4.43 18.58
C ALA A 218 8.47 4.59 20.12
N PRO A 219 8.14 5.78 20.69
CA PRO A 219 8.35 6.09 22.11
C PRO A 219 7.76 5.04 23.07
N GLY A 220 8.50 4.75 24.15
CA GLY A 220 8.23 3.68 25.12
C GLY A 220 9.55 3.15 25.71
N THR A 221 9.52 2.21 26.66
CA THR A 221 10.77 1.63 27.19
C THR A 221 11.40 0.68 26.17
N GLY A 222 12.40 1.17 25.46
CA GLY A 222 13.19 0.45 24.45
C GLY A 222 14.49 -0.15 25.01
N VAL A 223 15.05 -1.08 24.25
CA VAL A 223 16.38 -1.68 24.50
C VAL A 223 17.45 -0.64 24.18
N ALA A 224 18.36 -0.38 25.12
CA ALA A 224 19.36 0.69 24.99
C ALA A 224 20.52 0.42 24.00
N ALA A 225 20.78 -0.84 23.61
CA ALA A 225 21.86 -1.15 22.68
C ALA A 225 21.55 -2.40 21.82
N LEU A 226 21.79 -2.30 20.52
CA LEU A 226 21.87 -3.42 19.57
C LEU A 226 23.34 -3.70 19.27
N PRO A 227 23.71 -4.94 18.88
CA PRO A 227 25.04 -5.17 18.33
C PRO A 227 25.21 -4.38 17.02
N GLU A 228 26.39 -3.79 16.83
CA GLU A 228 26.78 -3.18 15.56
C GLU A 228 26.78 -4.23 14.44
N TYR A 229 26.30 -3.89 13.25
CA TYR A 229 26.23 -4.86 12.16
C TYR A 229 27.61 -5.42 11.79
N ALA A 230 28.64 -4.57 11.81
CA ALA A 230 30.04 -4.98 11.60
C ALA A 230 30.53 -5.99 12.65
N SER A 231 30.00 -5.99 13.88
CA SER A 231 30.35 -7.00 14.88
C SER A 231 29.79 -8.40 14.57
N LEU A 232 28.69 -8.46 13.80
CA LEU A 232 28.12 -9.71 13.30
C LEU A 232 28.87 -10.23 12.06
N PHE A 233 29.45 -9.32 11.27
CA PHE A 233 30.20 -9.62 10.06
C PHE A 233 31.45 -8.73 9.93
N PRO A 234 32.57 -9.08 10.59
CA PRO A 234 33.75 -8.21 10.69
C PRO A 234 34.49 -7.96 9.37
N ASP A 235 34.22 -8.77 8.34
CA ASP A 235 34.88 -8.66 7.02
C ASP A 235 34.19 -7.64 6.08
N LEU A 236 33.14 -6.95 6.53
CA LEU A 236 32.45 -5.93 5.73
C LEU A 236 33.18 -4.58 5.78
N PRO A 237 33.27 -3.86 4.65
CA PRO A 237 33.77 -2.48 4.65
C PRO A 237 32.81 -1.56 5.42
N GLN A 238 33.37 -0.56 6.12
CA GLN A 238 32.63 0.48 6.84
C GLN A 238 31.98 1.54 5.92
N TYR A 239 31.82 1.24 4.64
CA TYR A 239 31.22 2.16 3.67
C TYR A 239 30.11 1.44 2.91
N ALA A 240 28.91 2.04 2.94
CA ALA A 240 27.73 1.51 2.26
C ALA A 240 27.48 2.29 0.97
N ASP A 241 27.89 1.72 -0.17
CA ASP A 241 27.48 2.22 -1.48
C ASP A 241 25.95 2.29 -1.58
N SER A 242 25.42 3.36 -2.19
CA SER A 242 24.00 3.44 -2.57
C SER A 242 23.84 3.20 -4.06
N ILE A 243 23.31 2.03 -4.41
CA ILE A 243 22.88 1.74 -5.78
C ILE A 243 21.36 1.78 -5.80
N ALA A 244 20.80 2.92 -6.19
CA ALA A 244 19.36 3.04 -6.34
C ALA A 244 18.85 2.06 -7.42
N MET A 245 18.01 1.10 -7.03
CA MET A 245 17.27 0.31 -8.03
C MET A 245 16.25 1.23 -8.73
N PRO A 246 16.26 1.33 -10.07
CA PRO A 246 15.24 2.09 -10.78
C PRO A 246 13.86 1.50 -10.51
N GLY A 247 12.95 2.29 -9.96
CA GLY A 247 11.57 1.88 -9.69
C GLY A 247 10.75 1.84 -10.98
N ASP A 248 10.25 0.65 -11.36
CA ASP A 248 9.24 0.53 -12.41
C ASP A 248 7.82 0.70 -11.81
N PRO A 249 6.87 1.40 -12.47
CA PRO A 249 5.48 1.45 -12.03
C PRO A 249 4.83 0.09 -11.78
N LEU A 250 5.26 -0.95 -12.49
CA LEU A 250 4.79 -2.33 -12.35
C LEU A 250 5.48 -3.11 -11.22
N SER A 251 6.47 -2.52 -10.54
CA SER A 251 7.13 -3.16 -9.40
C SER A 251 6.13 -3.32 -8.24
N PRO A 252 5.91 -4.55 -7.74
CA PRO A 252 5.08 -4.77 -6.55
C PRO A 252 5.84 -4.51 -5.24
N PHE A 253 7.13 -4.21 -5.31
CA PHE A 253 7.99 -3.98 -4.15
C PHE A 253 7.82 -2.54 -3.66
N PRO A 254 7.24 -2.34 -2.46
CA PRO A 254 7.12 -1.01 -1.89
C PRO A 254 8.50 -0.49 -1.50
N ARG A 255 8.65 0.83 -1.42
CA ARG A 255 9.77 1.47 -0.73
C ARG A 255 9.40 1.70 0.73
N SER A 256 10.40 1.86 1.60
CA SER A 256 10.19 2.21 3.00
C SER A 256 9.26 3.42 3.13
N GLY A 257 8.33 3.37 4.09
CA GLY A 257 7.27 4.37 4.26
C GLY A 257 6.07 4.28 3.29
N LEU A 258 6.15 3.46 2.24
CA LEU A 258 5.08 3.19 1.27
C LEU A 258 4.56 1.74 1.30
N ALA A 259 5.10 0.90 2.19
CA ALA A 259 4.51 -0.41 2.50
C ALA A 259 3.34 -0.21 3.47
N GLY A 260 2.19 -0.77 3.13
CA GLY A 260 0.98 -0.90 3.96
C GLY A 260 0.71 0.13 5.05
N ALA A 261 -0.34 0.94 4.90
CA ALA A 261 -0.86 1.75 5.99
C ALA A 261 -2.39 1.80 5.94
N SER A 262 -3.04 2.32 6.97
CA SER A 262 -4.50 2.47 7.06
C SER A 262 -4.87 3.32 8.26
N ASN A 263 -6.13 3.72 8.39
CA ASN A 263 -6.75 3.92 9.69
C ASN A 263 -7.94 2.98 9.90
N ALA A 264 -8.22 2.67 11.16
CA ALA A 264 -9.49 2.11 11.58
C ALA A 264 -9.81 2.56 13.01
N TRP A 265 -11.08 2.80 13.30
CA TRP A 265 -11.54 3.04 14.66
C TRP A 265 -12.99 2.69 14.86
N SER A 266 -13.34 2.31 16.08
CA SER A 266 -14.67 1.89 16.47
C SER A 266 -15.13 2.50 17.78
N ALA A 267 -16.44 2.69 17.90
CA ALA A 267 -17.09 3.15 19.12
C ALA A 267 -18.15 2.15 19.57
N ALA A 268 -18.17 1.85 20.86
CA ALA A 268 -19.18 1.06 21.53
C ALA A 268 -20.51 1.84 21.62
N PRO A 269 -21.65 1.20 21.90
CA PRO A 269 -22.95 1.87 22.02
C PRO A 269 -22.94 3.07 22.95
N SER A 270 -22.24 2.98 24.09
CA SER A 270 -22.11 4.06 25.09
C SER A 270 -21.34 5.29 24.60
N ARG A 271 -20.66 5.18 23.46
CA ARG A 271 -19.86 6.22 22.81
C ARG A 271 -20.44 6.62 21.46
N SER A 272 -21.63 6.12 21.11
CA SER A 272 -22.35 6.42 19.87
C SER A 272 -23.66 7.13 20.15
N ALA A 273 -23.99 8.16 19.34
CA ALA A 273 -25.21 8.94 19.52
C ALA A 273 -26.47 8.15 19.16
N SER A 274 -26.33 7.18 18.25
CA SER A 274 -27.42 6.36 17.74
C SER A 274 -27.68 5.11 18.59
N GLY A 275 -26.82 4.81 19.58
CA GLY A 275 -26.98 3.69 20.50
C GLY A 275 -26.57 2.31 19.94
N GLY A 276 -26.02 2.25 18.74
CA GLY A 276 -25.32 1.08 18.17
C GLY A 276 -23.81 1.30 18.09
N THR A 277 -23.05 0.30 17.64
CA THR A 277 -21.61 0.48 17.40
C THR A 277 -21.33 1.23 16.10
N LEU A 278 -20.16 1.87 16.04
CA LEU A 278 -19.65 2.51 14.82
C LEU A 278 -18.29 1.90 14.46
N LEU A 279 -18.00 1.78 13.17
CA LEU A 279 -16.67 1.44 12.64
C LEU A 279 -16.34 2.32 11.44
N ALA A 280 -15.15 2.93 11.41
CA ALA A 280 -14.58 3.52 10.21
C ALA A 280 -13.31 2.77 9.82
N ASN A 281 -13.08 2.58 8.52
CA ASN A 281 -11.84 2.01 7.98
C ASN A 281 -11.49 2.62 6.62
N ASP A 282 -10.21 2.94 6.43
CA ASP A 282 -9.64 3.48 5.20
C ASP A 282 -8.23 2.95 4.93
N PRO A 283 -8.09 1.76 4.32
CA PRO A 283 -6.79 1.23 3.94
C PRO A 283 -6.05 2.13 2.96
N HIS A 284 -4.80 2.44 3.29
CA HIS A 284 -3.91 3.30 2.53
C HIS A 284 -2.92 2.48 1.70
N MET A 285 -2.94 2.67 0.39
CA MET A 285 -2.01 2.03 -0.54
C MET A 285 -1.58 3.03 -1.63
N LYS A 286 -0.62 2.62 -2.46
CA LYS A 286 -0.20 3.39 -3.64
C LYS A 286 -1.42 3.64 -4.55
N PHE A 287 -1.58 4.86 -5.02
CA PHE A 287 -2.65 5.22 -5.94
C PHE A 287 -2.37 4.68 -7.35
N THR A 288 -3.41 4.07 -7.94
CA THR A 288 -3.43 3.60 -9.32
C THR A 288 -4.77 3.95 -9.96
N ALA A 289 -4.81 4.01 -11.30
CA ALA A 289 -6.06 4.11 -12.06
C ALA A 289 -6.21 2.84 -12.93
N PRO A 290 -7.22 1.98 -12.69
CA PRO A 290 -8.18 2.06 -11.59
C PRO A 290 -7.54 1.81 -10.21
N THR A 291 -8.21 2.23 -9.14
CA THR A 291 -7.84 1.88 -7.77
C THR A 291 -7.91 0.36 -7.55
N ILE A 292 -7.18 -0.18 -6.58
CA ILE A 292 -7.19 -1.62 -6.31
C ILE A 292 -8.52 -2.12 -5.72
N TRP A 293 -9.27 -1.23 -5.08
CA TRP A 293 -10.54 -1.54 -4.45
C TRP A 293 -11.68 -1.61 -5.47
N TYR A 294 -12.60 -2.52 -5.21
CA TYR A 294 -13.82 -2.72 -5.97
C TYR A 294 -14.97 -2.95 -5.00
N LEU A 295 -16.04 -2.20 -5.11
CA LEU A 295 -17.21 -2.34 -4.23
C LEU A 295 -18.11 -3.46 -4.74
N ALA A 296 -18.66 -4.30 -3.87
CA ALA A 296 -19.62 -5.34 -4.24
C ALA A 296 -20.57 -5.68 -3.09
N ARG A 297 -21.76 -6.20 -3.44
CA ARG A 297 -22.71 -6.88 -2.52
C ARG A 297 -22.92 -8.33 -2.96
N LEU A 298 -22.85 -9.26 -2.03
CA LEU A 298 -23.02 -10.70 -2.21
C LEU A 298 -24.23 -11.17 -1.40
N GLU A 299 -25.17 -11.89 -2.01
CA GLU A 299 -26.26 -12.58 -1.31
C GLU A 299 -25.85 -14.01 -0.95
N LEU A 300 -25.21 -14.22 0.19
CA LEU A 300 -24.80 -15.56 0.63
C LEU A 300 -25.92 -16.24 1.44
N ALA A 301 -25.86 -17.56 1.60
CA ALA A 301 -26.83 -18.36 2.36
C ALA A 301 -26.94 -17.92 3.84
N LYS A 302 -25.88 -17.33 4.39
CA LYS A 302 -25.86 -16.77 5.75
C LYS A 302 -26.37 -15.31 5.83
N GLY A 303 -26.65 -14.68 4.69
CA GLY A 303 -27.13 -13.31 4.57
C GLY A 303 -26.28 -12.47 3.62
N GLY A 304 -26.76 -11.25 3.37
CA GLY A 304 -26.09 -10.28 2.51
C GLY A 304 -24.79 -9.75 3.13
N VAL A 305 -23.74 -9.61 2.30
CA VAL A 305 -22.43 -9.05 2.66
C VAL A 305 -22.07 -7.96 1.67
N ILE A 306 -21.58 -6.82 2.14
CA ILE A 306 -21.33 -5.63 1.32
C ILE A 306 -20.06 -4.88 1.74
N GLY A 307 -19.26 -4.42 0.77
CA GLY A 307 -18.06 -3.65 1.05
C GLY A 307 -17.00 -3.68 -0.06
N GLY A 308 -15.75 -3.46 0.32
CA GLY A 308 -14.59 -3.45 -0.58
C GLY A 308 -13.96 -4.84 -0.76
N THR A 309 -13.94 -5.30 -2.00
CA THR A 309 -13.16 -6.45 -2.49
C THR A 309 -11.90 -5.98 -3.22
N ILE A 310 -11.04 -6.94 -3.60
CA ILE A 310 -9.94 -6.74 -4.55
C ILE A 310 -10.19 -7.70 -5.73
N PRO A 311 -10.16 -7.23 -6.99
CA PRO A 311 -10.34 -8.09 -8.16
C PRO A 311 -9.34 -9.26 -8.16
N GLY A 312 -9.87 -10.49 -8.12
CA GLY A 312 -9.09 -11.72 -7.98
C GLY A 312 -9.23 -12.40 -6.61
N ILE A 313 -9.73 -11.71 -5.57
CA ILE A 313 -9.98 -12.26 -4.24
C ILE A 313 -11.49 -12.45 -4.04
N PRO A 314 -12.01 -13.68 -3.85
CA PRO A 314 -13.43 -13.95 -3.63
C PRO A 314 -13.85 -13.65 -2.17
N ALA A 315 -13.50 -12.48 -1.66
CA ALA A 315 -13.87 -12.06 -0.31
C ALA A 315 -14.04 -10.53 -0.22
N VAL A 316 -15.00 -10.09 0.58
CA VAL A 316 -15.12 -8.70 1.03
C VAL A 316 -14.10 -8.48 2.14
N MET A 317 -13.00 -7.79 1.82
CA MET A 317 -11.84 -7.63 2.70
C MET A 317 -12.11 -6.61 3.82
N THR A 318 -12.95 -5.62 3.55
CA THR A 318 -13.51 -4.71 4.56
C THR A 318 -14.94 -4.38 4.16
N GLY A 319 -15.84 -4.38 5.14
CA GLY A 319 -17.26 -4.21 4.87
C GLY A 319 -18.12 -4.61 6.05
N ARG A 320 -19.36 -5.00 5.77
CA ARG A 320 -20.29 -5.51 6.77
C ARG A 320 -21.26 -6.55 6.19
N SER A 321 -21.80 -7.36 7.07
CA SER A 321 -23.10 -8.02 6.90
C SER A 321 -24.20 -7.20 7.58
N ASP A 322 -25.35 -7.82 7.85
CA ASP A 322 -26.39 -7.29 8.73
C ASP A 322 -26.00 -7.36 10.22
N LYS A 323 -25.07 -8.26 10.59
CA LYS A 323 -24.72 -8.58 11.99
C LYS A 323 -23.33 -8.16 12.42
N LEU A 324 -22.38 -8.11 11.48
CA LEU A 324 -20.96 -7.87 11.78
C LEU A 324 -20.36 -6.90 10.77
N GLY A 325 -19.61 -5.91 11.25
CA GLY A 325 -18.75 -5.04 10.45
C GLY A 325 -17.28 -5.33 10.73
N TRP A 326 -16.45 -5.28 9.69
CA TRP A 326 -15.00 -5.47 9.81
C TRP A 326 -14.18 -4.53 8.94
N GLY A 327 -13.03 -4.15 9.48
CA GLY A 327 -12.03 -3.34 8.81
C GLY A 327 -10.64 -3.91 9.05
N ILE A 328 -9.74 -3.66 8.11
CA ILE A 328 -8.36 -4.14 8.18
C ILE A 328 -7.39 -2.96 8.20
N THR A 329 -6.34 -3.12 8.99
CA THR A 329 -5.19 -2.22 8.98
C THR A 329 -3.91 -3.04 9.02
N SER A 330 -2.84 -2.59 8.36
CA SER A 330 -1.53 -3.25 8.45
C SER A 330 -1.08 -3.31 9.91
N SER A 331 -0.74 -4.50 10.40
CA SER A 331 -0.34 -4.72 11.80
C SER A 331 1.10 -4.29 12.11
N TYR A 332 1.91 -4.15 11.06
CA TYR A 332 3.36 -3.94 11.15
C TYR A 332 4.10 -5.08 11.87
N LEU A 333 3.46 -6.24 12.08
CA LEU A 333 4.11 -7.43 12.62
C LEU A 333 5.43 -7.70 11.90
N ASP A 334 6.48 -7.85 12.68
CA ASP A 334 7.79 -8.27 12.19
C ASP A 334 7.76 -9.78 11.91
N ASP A 335 7.36 -10.11 10.67
CA ASP A 335 7.21 -11.45 10.15
C ASP A 335 8.19 -11.80 9.02
N GLN A 336 9.25 -11.01 8.87
CA GLN A 336 10.37 -11.23 7.96
C GLN A 336 11.67 -11.24 8.75
N ASP A 337 12.62 -12.11 8.39
CA ASP A 337 14.01 -12.00 8.86
C ASP A 337 14.94 -12.26 7.67
N VAL A 338 15.93 -11.38 7.47
CA VAL A 338 17.01 -11.61 6.51
C VAL A 338 18.10 -12.47 7.16
N TYR A 339 18.38 -13.62 6.57
CA TYR A 339 19.46 -14.52 6.99
C TYR A 339 20.64 -14.44 6.03
N ILE A 340 21.83 -14.14 6.54
CA ILE A 340 23.07 -14.25 5.80
C ILE A 340 23.60 -15.67 5.99
N GLU A 341 23.54 -16.46 4.93
CA GLU A 341 24.01 -17.85 4.88
C GLU A 341 25.49 -17.89 4.50
N LYS A 342 26.29 -18.66 5.25
CA LYS A 342 27.71 -18.87 4.96
C LYS A 342 27.89 -20.01 3.98
N LEU A 343 28.51 -19.74 2.84
CA LEU A 343 28.78 -20.76 1.82
C LEU A 343 29.91 -21.68 2.25
N ASN A 344 29.88 -22.94 1.80
CA ASN A 344 31.03 -23.82 1.90
C ASN A 344 32.14 -23.31 0.96
N PRO A 345 33.35 -22.99 1.48
CA PRO A 345 34.45 -22.48 0.65
C PRO A 345 34.92 -23.49 -0.41
N ASN A 346 34.68 -24.79 -0.20
CA ASN A 346 35.05 -25.85 -1.14
C ASN A 346 33.92 -26.18 -2.13
N ASN A 347 32.67 -25.80 -1.84
CA ASN A 347 31.50 -26.08 -2.67
C ASN A 347 30.40 -25.02 -2.46
N PRO A 348 30.32 -23.96 -3.27
CA PRO A 348 29.37 -22.86 -3.06
C PRO A 348 27.88 -23.23 -3.29
N GLU A 349 27.60 -24.48 -3.68
CA GLU A 349 26.23 -25.04 -3.72
C GLU A 349 25.78 -25.60 -2.35
N GLU A 350 26.64 -25.51 -1.34
CA GLU A 350 26.33 -25.83 0.05
C GLU A 350 26.46 -24.59 0.94
N TYR A 351 25.67 -24.58 2.02
CA TYR A 351 25.71 -23.55 3.06
C TYR A 351 25.78 -24.18 4.44
N LEU A 352 26.33 -23.43 5.40
CA LEU A 352 26.52 -23.88 6.77
C LEU A 352 25.19 -23.86 7.52
N THR A 353 24.80 -25.00 8.06
CA THR A 353 23.69 -25.15 9.02
C THR A 353 24.26 -25.38 10.43
N PRO A 354 23.43 -25.32 11.49
CA PRO A 354 23.87 -25.73 12.84
C PRO A 354 24.40 -27.18 12.91
N GLN A 355 24.05 -28.04 11.95
CA GLN A 355 24.46 -29.44 11.88
C GLN A 355 25.64 -29.69 10.90
N GLY A 356 26.15 -28.66 10.22
CA GLY A 356 27.20 -28.76 9.20
C GLY A 356 26.74 -28.28 7.82
N TYR A 357 27.57 -28.48 6.80
CA TYR A 357 27.25 -28.05 5.44
C TYR A 357 26.11 -28.88 4.85
N LYS A 358 25.16 -28.20 4.18
CA LYS A 358 24.01 -28.81 3.50
C LYS A 358 23.85 -28.21 2.11
N PRO A 359 23.49 -28.99 1.09
CA PRO A 359 23.18 -28.44 -0.23
C PRO A 359 21.93 -27.55 -0.19
N PHE A 360 21.90 -26.52 -1.02
CA PHE A 360 20.67 -25.78 -1.29
C PHE A 360 19.63 -26.68 -1.97
N ASP A 361 18.34 -26.47 -1.70
CA ASP A 361 17.29 -26.98 -2.58
C ASP A 361 17.30 -26.13 -3.86
N THR A 362 17.54 -26.76 -5.00
CA THR A 362 17.77 -26.07 -6.27
C THR A 362 16.78 -26.50 -7.34
N ARG A 363 16.29 -25.53 -8.11
CA ARG A 363 15.33 -25.78 -9.19
C ARG A 363 15.55 -24.82 -10.36
N PRO A 364 15.62 -25.30 -11.61
CA PRO A 364 15.61 -24.42 -12.77
C PRO A 364 14.23 -23.76 -12.95
N SER A 365 14.23 -22.51 -13.37
CA SER A 365 13.02 -21.76 -13.72
C SER A 365 13.26 -20.94 -14.97
N ILE A 366 12.43 -21.14 -16.00
CA ILE A 366 12.54 -20.43 -17.28
C ILE A 366 11.67 -19.17 -17.22
N ILE A 367 12.25 -18.03 -17.59
CA ILE A 367 11.53 -16.77 -17.82
C ILE A 367 11.52 -16.51 -19.32
N ASN A 368 10.33 -16.47 -19.89
CA ASN A 368 10.11 -16.04 -21.27
C ASN A 368 10.09 -14.50 -21.35
N ILE A 369 10.69 -13.96 -22.40
CA ILE A 369 10.86 -12.51 -22.58
C ILE A 369 10.36 -12.12 -23.96
N LYS A 370 9.46 -11.14 -24.04
CA LYS A 370 8.99 -10.60 -25.32
C LYS A 370 10.16 -10.07 -26.14
N ASP A 371 10.20 -10.45 -27.42
CA ASP A 371 11.21 -10.05 -28.41
C ASP A 371 12.67 -10.36 -28.02
N ALA A 372 12.89 -11.33 -27.11
CA ALA A 372 14.22 -11.76 -26.67
C ALA A 372 14.25 -13.26 -26.31
N ALA A 373 15.45 -13.84 -26.24
CA ALA A 373 15.61 -15.24 -25.82
C ALA A 373 15.17 -15.46 -24.36
N PRO A 374 14.56 -16.60 -24.03
CA PRO A 374 14.23 -16.93 -22.64
C PRO A 374 15.52 -17.11 -21.83
N ILE A 375 15.42 -16.86 -20.51
CA ILE A 375 16.52 -17.10 -19.59
C ILE A 375 16.17 -18.21 -18.60
N THR A 376 17.16 -19.01 -18.24
CA THR A 376 17.03 -20.00 -17.15
C THR A 376 17.65 -19.44 -15.88
N LEU A 377 16.86 -19.38 -14.81
CA LEU A 377 17.30 -19.07 -13.46
C LEU A 377 17.45 -20.34 -12.64
N THR A 378 18.56 -20.45 -11.93
CA THR A 378 18.67 -21.40 -10.82
C THR A 378 18.10 -20.75 -9.57
N LEU A 379 16.95 -21.27 -9.12
CA LEU A 379 16.38 -20.95 -7.82
C LEU A 379 17.14 -21.75 -6.76
N ARG A 380 17.44 -21.13 -5.62
CA ARG A 380 18.13 -21.76 -4.49
C ARG A 380 17.38 -21.43 -3.21
N TRP A 381 17.16 -22.43 -2.37
CA TRP A 381 16.52 -22.31 -1.07
C TRP A 381 17.41 -22.91 0.00
N SER A 382 17.67 -22.14 1.06
CA SER A 382 18.19 -22.67 2.32
C SER A 382 17.03 -23.16 3.18
N GLU A 383 17.32 -23.74 4.34
CA GLU A 383 16.30 -24.06 5.35
C GLU A 383 15.61 -22.81 5.92
N ASN A 384 16.25 -21.64 5.82
CA ASN A 384 15.67 -20.38 6.27
C ASN A 384 14.81 -19.71 5.17
N GLY A 385 14.99 -20.07 3.90
CA GLY A 385 14.12 -19.64 2.80
C GLY A 385 14.83 -19.39 1.46
N PRO A 386 14.18 -18.72 0.50
CA PRO A 386 14.75 -18.43 -0.81
C PRO A 386 15.97 -17.51 -0.72
N VAL A 387 17.00 -17.82 -1.50
CA VAL A 387 18.15 -16.94 -1.70
C VAL A 387 17.75 -15.76 -2.58
N LEU A 388 17.95 -14.56 -2.04
CA LEU A 388 17.61 -13.28 -2.67
C LEU A 388 18.75 -12.75 -3.55
N PRO A 389 18.44 -11.96 -4.59
CA PRO A 389 19.47 -11.28 -5.37
C PRO A 389 20.04 -10.11 -4.56
N GLY A 390 21.38 -9.97 -4.55
CA GLY A 390 22.04 -8.88 -3.83
C GLY A 390 21.66 -7.46 -4.29
N SER A 391 21.08 -7.30 -5.48
CA SER A 391 20.57 -6.00 -5.93
C SER A 391 19.28 -5.57 -5.23
N LEU A 392 18.53 -6.49 -4.61
CA LEU A 392 17.30 -6.17 -3.88
C LEU A 392 17.65 -5.32 -2.66
N TYR A 393 17.14 -4.09 -2.63
CA TYR A 393 17.36 -3.11 -1.55
C TYR A 393 18.83 -2.94 -1.13
N ASN A 394 19.78 -3.09 -2.06
CA ASN A 394 21.21 -3.06 -1.77
C ASN A 394 21.72 -4.16 -0.83
N LEU A 395 21.05 -5.32 -0.76
CA LEU A 395 21.47 -6.47 0.05
C LEU A 395 22.95 -6.86 -0.12
N ALA A 396 23.51 -6.69 -1.33
CA ALA A 396 24.93 -6.97 -1.61
C ALA A 396 25.88 -6.14 -0.74
N THR A 397 25.49 -4.91 -0.37
CA THR A 397 26.32 -4.00 0.45
C THR A 397 26.41 -4.46 1.91
N VAL A 398 25.49 -5.32 2.35
CA VAL A 398 25.44 -5.88 3.70
C VAL A 398 25.69 -7.40 3.69
N THR A 399 25.99 -8.01 2.54
CA THR A 399 26.28 -9.44 2.43
C THR A 399 27.79 -9.63 2.25
N PRO A 400 28.51 -10.24 3.22
CA PRO A 400 29.95 -10.40 3.12
C PRO A 400 30.38 -11.37 2.01
N PRO A 401 31.64 -11.29 1.52
CA PRO A 401 32.20 -12.30 0.63
C PRO A 401 32.03 -13.72 1.20
N GLY A 402 31.76 -14.70 0.32
CA GLY A 402 31.50 -16.08 0.73
C GLY A 402 30.14 -16.31 1.41
N HIS A 403 29.22 -15.35 1.33
CA HIS A 403 27.87 -15.46 1.88
C HIS A 403 26.78 -15.15 0.85
N VAL A 404 25.54 -15.53 1.16
CA VAL A 404 24.33 -15.16 0.40
C VAL A 404 23.20 -14.78 1.35
N ALA A 405 22.32 -13.87 0.94
CA ALA A 405 21.14 -13.50 1.72
C ALA A 405 19.95 -14.42 1.39
N ALA A 406 19.28 -14.95 2.40
CA ALA A 406 18.03 -15.69 2.33
C ALA A 406 16.95 -14.99 3.16
N LEU A 407 15.68 -15.26 2.88
CA LEU A 407 14.54 -14.63 3.56
C LEU A 407 13.64 -15.66 4.23
N ALA A 408 13.48 -15.59 5.54
CA ALA A 408 12.31 -16.22 6.17
C ALA A 408 11.16 -15.23 6.16
N TRP A 409 9.98 -15.71 5.76
CA TRP A 409 8.78 -14.89 5.71
C TRP A 409 7.53 -15.78 5.80
N THR A 410 6.56 -15.38 6.62
CA THR A 410 5.32 -16.14 6.85
C THR A 410 4.49 -16.34 5.57
N ALA A 411 4.51 -15.38 4.64
CA ALA A 411 3.83 -15.51 3.35
C ALA A 411 4.44 -16.60 2.45
N LEU A 412 5.63 -17.11 2.79
CA LEU A 412 6.25 -18.26 2.13
C LEU A 412 5.69 -19.61 2.60
N SER A 413 4.72 -19.62 3.52
CA SER A 413 4.04 -20.86 3.92
C SER A 413 3.34 -21.52 2.71
N PRO A 414 3.59 -22.82 2.46
CA PRO A 414 2.84 -23.62 1.48
C PRO A 414 1.50 -24.13 2.03
N ALA A 415 1.23 -23.90 3.32
CA ALA A 415 -0.01 -24.28 4.01
C ALA A 415 -0.71 -23.00 4.52
N ASP A 416 -1.03 -22.10 3.61
CA ASP A 416 -1.61 -20.80 3.91
C ASP A 416 -3.15 -20.85 3.88
N THR A 417 -3.79 -20.82 5.05
CA THR A 417 -5.26 -20.88 5.23
C THR A 417 -5.92 -19.50 5.33
N SER A 418 -5.22 -18.43 4.93
CA SER A 418 -5.73 -17.05 5.04
C SER A 418 -6.99 -16.81 4.20
N MET A 419 -7.13 -17.48 3.05
CA MET A 419 -8.35 -17.41 2.24
C MET A 419 -9.54 -18.03 2.97
N SER A 420 -9.37 -19.23 3.54
CA SER A 420 -10.38 -19.86 4.40
C SER A 420 -10.84 -18.98 5.55
N ALA A 421 -9.90 -18.33 6.26
CA ALA A 421 -10.24 -17.40 7.33
C ALA A 421 -11.01 -16.17 6.80
N ALA A 422 -10.61 -15.61 5.66
CA ALA A 422 -11.27 -14.44 5.06
C ALA A 422 -12.71 -14.75 4.58
N ILE A 423 -12.92 -15.90 3.93
CA ILE A 423 -14.26 -16.33 3.50
C ILE A 423 -15.13 -16.67 4.71
N GLY A 424 -14.59 -17.39 5.69
CA GLY A 424 -15.31 -17.72 6.92
C GLY A 424 -15.78 -16.48 7.67
N LEU A 425 -14.95 -15.44 7.76
CA LEU A 425 -15.27 -14.18 8.43
C LEU A 425 -16.55 -13.52 7.89
N MET A 426 -16.80 -13.56 6.58
CA MET A 426 -17.99 -12.98 5.96
C MET A 426 -19.30 -13.59 6.49
N GLY A 427 -19.24 -14.83 6.97
CA GLY A 427 -20.37 -15.55 7.54
C GLY A 427 -20.46 -15.53 9.07
N ALA A 428 -19.65 -14.70 9.75
CA ALA A 428 -19.66 -14.57 11.20
C ALA A 428 -20.79 -13.64 11.67
N ALA A 429 -21.45 -14.00 12.78
CA ALA A 429 -22.57 -13.26 13.34
C ALA A 429 -22.19 -12.40 14.57
N THR A 430 -21.03 -12.64 15.18
CA THR A 430 -20.58 -11.93 16.38
C THR A 430 -19.09 -11.63 16.33
N VAL A 431 -18.65 -10.64 17.10
CA VAL A 431 -17.22 -10.32 17.26
C VAL A 431 -16.41 -11.55 17.72
N GLN A 432 -16.96 -12.36 18.63
CA GLN A 432 -16.25 -13.53 19.16
C GLN A 432 -16.07 -14.63 18.11
N GLU A 433 -17.12 -14.92 17.34
CA GLU A 433 -17.06 -15.89 16.23
C GLU A 433 -16.04 -15.45 15.18
N ALA A 434 -16.04 -14.15 14.83
CA ALA A 434 -15.08 -13.56 13.91
C ALA A 434 -13.63 -13.73 14.38
N ILE A 435 -13.34 -13.50 15.66
CA ILE A 435 -12.01 -13.70 16.25
C ILE A 435 -11.57 -15.17 16.15
N THR A 436 -12.48 -16.11 16.43
CA THR A 436 -12.20 -17.56 16.36
C THR A 436 -11.94 -18.00 14.92
N LEU A 437 -12.79 -17.62 13.96
CA LEU A 437 -12.59 -17.96 12.55
C LEU A 437 -11.28 -17.39 11.98
N SER A 438 -10.86 -16.23 12.48
CA SER A 438 -9.64 -15.56 12.04
C SER A 438 -8.34 -16.21 12.54
N GLU A 439 -8.40 -17.22 13.42
CA GLU A 439 -7.20 -17.98 13.85
C GLU A 439 -6.49 -18.65 12.67
N GLY A 440 -7.23 -19.06 11.64
CA GLY A 440 -6.68 -19.65 10.42
C GLY A 440 -5.90 -18.68 9.53
N TYR A 441 -5.88 -17.38 9.84
CA TYR A 441 -5.20 -16.40 8.99
C TYR A 441 -3.67 -16.44 9.20
N ILE A 442 -2.92 -16.66 8.12
CA ILE A 442 -1.46 -16.85 8.15
C ILE A 442 -0.71 -15.59 7.72
N ALA A 443 -1.00 -15.04 6.54
CA ALA A 443 -0.30 -13.88 5.99
C ALA A 443 -1.15 -13.16 4.92
N PRO A 444 -1.01 -11.83 4.77
CA PRO A 444 -0.23 -10.93 5.62
C PRO A 444 -0.86 -10.71 6.99
N SER A 445 -0.07 -10.40 8.01
CA SER A 445 -0.65 -10.00 9.29
C SER A 445 -1.40 -8.66 9.18
N GLN A 446 -2.57 -8.59 9.84
CA GLN A 446 -3.45 -7.42 9.88
C GLN A 446 -3.93 -7.20 11.31
N ASN A 447 -4.27 -5.97 11.68
CA ASN A 447 -5.21 -5.73 12.78
C ASN A 447 -6.62 -5.71 12.19
N LEU A 448 -7.44 -6.66 12.63
CA LEU A 448 -8.85 -6.79 12.30
C LEU A 448 -9.66 -6.00 13.32
N SER A 449 -10.24 -4.89 12.89
CA SER A 449 -11.22 -4.12 13.68
C SER A 449 -12.60 -4.69 13.42
N LEU A 450 -13.33 -5.01 14.49
CA LEU A 450 -14.61 -5.72 14.45
C LEU A 450 -15.66 -4.94 15.24
N VAL A 451 -16.88 -4.91 14.71
CA VAL A 451 -18.05 -4.42 15.42
C VAL A 451 -19.25 -5.33 15.15
N ASP A 452 -20.01 -5.67 16.19
CA ASP A 452 -21.40 -6.13 16.06
C ASP A 452 -22.32 -5.11 16.75
N GLN A 453 -23.62 -5.34 16.84
CA GLN A 453 -24.57 -4.37 17.41
C GLN A 453 -24.16 -3.84 18.79
N ASN A 454 -23.47 -4.66 19.61
CA ASN A 454 -23.19 -4.34 21.02
C ASN A 454 -21.70 -4.27 21.35
N SER A 455 -20.85 -4.92 20.56
CA SER A 455 -19.44 -5.12 20.88
C SER A 455 -18.52 -4.52 19.84
N ILE A 456 -17.39 -4.02 20.31
CA ILE A 456 -16.25 -3.62 19.48
C ILE A 456 -15.02 -4.44 19.86
N ALA A 457 -14.19 -4.78 18.88
CA ALA A 457 -12.90 -5.40 19.13
C ALA A 457 -11.83 -4.99 18.11
N MET A 458 -10.59 -5.22 18.49
CA MET A 458 -9.44 -5.22 17.60
C MET A 458 -8.59 -6.46 17.89
N LYS A 459 -8.34 -7.27 16.86
CA LYS A 459 -7.54 -8.49 16.96
C LYS A 459 -6.43 -8.47 15.91
N MET A 460 -5.18 -8.68 16.34
CA MET A 460 -4.10 -8.95 15.39
C MET A 460 -4.22 -10.39 14.87
N ILE A 461 -4.33 -10.54 13.56
CA ILE A 461 -4.41 -11.82 12.85
C ILE A 461 -3.13 -12.03 12.02
N GLY A 462 -2.81 -13.27 11.64
CA GLY A 462 -1.55 -13.62 10.99
C GLY A 462 -0.61 -14.40 11.91
N ALA A 463 0.31 -15.16 11.28
CA ALA A 463 1.27 -15.98 11.98
C ALA A 463 2.44 -15.13 12.51
N THR A 464 2.66 -15.16 13.82
CA THR A 464 3.81 -14.49 14.46
C THR A 464 4.99 -15.46 14.54
N PRO A 465 6.18 -15.15 13.99
CA PRO A 465 7.34 -16.02 14.16
C PRO A 465 7.81 -16.04 15.63
N ARG A 466 8.15 -17.23 16.13
CA ARG A 466 8.72 -17.40 17.48
C ARG A 466 10.23 -17.34 17.39
N ARG A 467 10.85 -16.39 18.09
CA ARG A 467 12.31 -16.15 18.09
C ARG A 467 12.94 -16.50 19.45
N ASP A 468 14.23 -16.86 19.48
CA ASP A 468 14.98 -17.09 20.73
C ASP A 468 15.29 -15.73 21.40
N PRO A 469 15.14 -15.57 22.72
CA PRO A 469 15.52 -14.34 23.43
C PRO A 469 16.98 -13.90 23.25
N ARG A 470 17.88 -14.82 22.87
CA ARG A 470 19.31 -14.60 22.62
C ARG A 470 19.63 -14.22 21.17
N HIS A 471 18.62 -14.03 20.32
CA HIS A 471 18.80 -13.58 18.94
C HIS A 471 19.63 -12.30 18.90
N GLN A 472 20.74 -12.30 18.15
CA GLN A 472 21.75 -11.23 18.23
C GLN A 472 21.18 -9.87 17.82
N SER A 473 20.51 -9.79 16.68
CA SER A 473 19.93 -8.53 16.18
C SER A 473 18.50 -8.26 16.66
N LYS A 474 17.88 -9.18 17.41
CA LYS A 474 16.46 -9.12 17.79
C LYS A 474 15.49 -8.91 16.61
N GLY A 475 15.83 -9.39 15.41
CA GLY A 475 15.06 -9.18 14.16
C GLY A 475 15.24 -7.80 13.50
N ARG A 476 16.18 -6.97 13.98
CA ARG A 476 16.32 -5.56 13.50
C ARG A 476 17.40 -5.38 12.44
N LEU A 477 18.22 -6.41 12.20
CA LEU A 477 19.31 -6.42 11.23
C LEU A 477 19.40 -7.82 10.64
N PRO A 478 19.92 -7.96 9.41
CA PRO A 478 20.23 -9.26 8.85
C PRO A 478 21.08 -10.08 9.82
N SER A 479 20.75 -11.36 9.97
CA SER A 479 21.33 -12.21 11.02
C SER A 479 22.04 -13.43 10.43
N GLN A 480 22.94 -14.03 11.20
CA GLN A 480 23.71 -15.19 10.74
C GLN A 480 22.82 -16.44 10.69
N GLY A 481 22.63 -17.02 9.50
CA GLY A 481 21.70 -18.15 9.26
C GLY A 481 22.12 -19.51 9.81
N TRP A 482 23.42 -19.65 10.14
CA TRP A 482 23.98 -20.88 10.72
C TRP A 482 23.93 -20.94 12.25
N ARG A 483 23.54 -19.84 12.94
CA ARG A 483 23.43 -19.82 14.41
C ARG A 483 22.04 -20.20 14.85
N VAL A 484 21.94 -21.14 15.79
CA VAL A 484 20.65 -21.65 16.27
C VAL A 484 19.80 -20.56 16.93
N GLU A 485 20.44 -19.61 17.62
CA GLU A 485 19.73 -18.52 18.33
C GLU A 485 19.07 -17.51 17.39
N ASN A 486 19.50 -17.42 16.13
CA ASN A 486 18.92 -16.47 15.18
C ASN A 486 17.75 -17.07 14.39
N ARG A 487 17.57 -18.39 14.40
CA ARG A 487 16.56 -19.08 13.57
C ARG A 487 15.19 -19.11 14.22
N TRP A 488 14.14 -19.10 13.40
CA TRP A 488 12.76 -19.26 13.88
C TRP A 488 12.54 -20.61 14.56
N LEU A 489 11.87 -20.57 15.72
CA LEU A 489 11.46 -21.73 16.51
C LEU A 489 10.04 -22.20 16.15
N GLY A 490 9.57 -21.88 14.94
CA GLY A 490 8.18 -22.05 14.50
C GLY A 490 7.32 -20.79 14.69
N ARG A 491 6.00 -20.95 14.81
CA ARG A 491 5.05 -19.85 15.05
C ARG A 491 4.63 -19.77 16.52
N ALA A 492 4.40 -18.56 17.00
CA ALA A 492 3.75 -18.33 18.29
C ALA A 492 2.26 -18.75 18.23
N PRO A 493 1.65 -19.13 19.37
CA PRO A 493 0.21 -19.40 19.43
C PRO A 493 -0.64 -18.16 19.09
N TYR A 494 -1.79 -18.34 18.44
CA TYR A 494 -2.71 -17.24 18.10
C TYR A 494 -3.19 -16.45 19.33
N ALA A 495 -3.33 -17.11 20.48
CA ALA A 495 -3.66 -16.46 21.75
C ALA A 495 -2.60 -15.44 22.23
N ALA A 496 -1.35 -15.53 21.74
CA ALA A 496 -0.32 -14.53 22.03
C ALA A 496 -0.51 -13.25 21.21
N ASN A 497 -1.24 -13.33 20.08
CA ASN A 497 -1.53 -12.18 19.25
C ASN A 497 -2.42 -11.18 20.02
N PRO A 498 -2.09 -9.88 20.00
CA PRO A 498 -2.80 -8.83 20.71
C PRO A 498 -4.30 -8.79 20.43
N GLU A 499 -5.08 -8.56 21.48
CA GLU A 499 -6.54 -8.56 21.44
C GLU A 499 -7.10 -7.53 22.41
N PHE A 500 -8.11 -6.80 21.94
CA PHE A 500 -8.84 -5.82 22.72
C PHE A 500 -10.32 -6.01 22.42
N ILE A 501 -11.13 -6.30 23.44
CA ILE A 501 -12.59 -6.47 23.32
C ILE A 501 -13.25 -5.55 24.33
N ASN A 502 -14.22 -4.75 23.87
CA ASN A 502 -15.04 -3.86 24.70
C ASN A 502 -14.23 -3.12 25.78
N PRO A 503 -13.22 -2.31 25.39
CA PRO A 503 -12.43 -1.59 26.37
C PRO A 503 -13.32 -0.65 27.20
N ARG A 504 -12.94 -0.40 28.45
CA ARG A 504 -13.73 0.44 29.37
C ARG A 504 -14.03 1.85 28.83
N GLY A 505 -13.15 2.41 28.01
CA GLY A 505 -13.34 3.71 27.35
C GLY A 505 -14.32 3.69 26.17
N GLY A 506 -14.75 2.51 25.71
CA GLY A 506 -15.72 2.32 24.64
C GLY A 506 -15.27 2.80 23.26
N ILE A 507 -13.96 3.02 23.04
CA ILE A 507 -13.39 3.38 21.75
C ILE A 507 -12.12 2.55 21.51
N LEU A 508 -11.95 2.06 20.28
CA LEU A 508 -10.70 1.47 19.79
C LEU A 508 -10.25 2.21 18.53
N GLY A 509 -8.94 2.28 18.30
CA GLY A 509 -8.42 2.84 17.06
C GLY A 509 -6.99 2.44 16.79
N ASN A 510 -6.68 2.36 15.51
CA ASN A 510 -5.36 2.06 15.00
C ASN A 510 -5.09 2.91 13.75
N THR A 511 -3.95 3.58 13.74
CA THR A 511 -3.41 4.25 12.55
C THR A 511 -2.07 3.63 12.16
N ASN A 512 -1.93 2.30 12.33
CA ASN A 512 -0.68 1.54 12.28
C ASN A 512 0.36 1.89 13.36
N ASN A 513 -0.06 2.58 14.42
CA ASN A 513 0.77 2.87 15.58
C ASN A 513 1.12 1.61 16.38
N LYS A 514 2.16 1.71 17.21
CA LYS A 514 2.48 0.71 18.23
C LYS A 514 1.25 0.42 19.10
N ILE A 515 0.85 -0.85 19.17
CA ILE A 515 -0.37 -1.29 19.87
C ILE A 515 -0.14 -1.73 21.32
N LEU A 516 1.09 -2.12 21.67
CA LEU A 516 1.46 -2.57 23.01
C LEU A 516 2.97 -2.52 23.25
N GLU A 517 3.34 -2.50 24.52
CA GLU A 517 4.72 -2.64 24.98
C GLU A 517 4.97 -4.08 25.45
N ARG A 518 5.86 -4.80 24.76
CA ARG A 518 6.37 -6.11 25.18
C ARG A 518 7.85 -6.19 24.83
N PRO A 519 8.71 -6.73 25.70
CA PRO A 519 10.11 -6.95 25.36
C PRO A 519 10.25 -8.06 24.32
N PHE A 520 11.32 -8.00 23.54
CA PHE A 520 11.73 -9.12 22.69
C PHE A 520 11.96 -10.40 23.52
N PRO A 521 11.55 -11.58 23.03
CA PRO A 521 11.01 -11.87 21.68
C PRO A 521 9.48 -11.78 21.56
N ASN A 522 8.78 -11.21 22.55
CA ASN A 522 7.32 -11.13 22.57
C ASN A 522 6.78 -9.80 21.99
N ASN A 523 7.66 -8.91 21.52
CA ASN A 523 7.26 -7.70 20.81
C ASN A 523 6.61 -8.06 19.46
N VAL A 524 5.71 -7.20 18.98
CA VAL A 524 5.12 -7.35 17.64
C VAL A 524 6.08 -6.85 16.57
N SER A 525 6.71 -5.70 16.80
CA SER A 525 7.67 -5.10 15.89
C SER A 525 8.49 -4.03 16.59
N TYR A 526 9.66 -3.69 16.03
CA TYR A 526 10.38 -2.45 16.35
C TYR A 526 10.03 -1.32 15.39
N VAL A 527 9.63 -1.64 14.17
CA VAL A 527 9.25 -0.67 13.14
C VAL A 527 7.73 -0.59 13.05
N TRP A 528 7.19 0.61 13.25
CA TRP A 528 5.75 0.89 13.27
C TRP A 528 5.40 1.98 12.26
N GLY A 529 4.11 2.23 12.06
CA GLY A 529 3.65 3.46 11.44
C GLY A 529 4.00 4.69 12.30
N ASP A 530 3.75 5.86 11.73
CA ASP A 530 3.97 7.14 12.40
C ASP A 530 3.18 7.27 13.72
N THR A 531 3.70 8.06 14.65
CA THR A 531 3.08 8.29 15.97
C THR A 531 2.15 9.51 15.98
N GLN A 532 2.16 10.29 14.91
CA GLN A 532 1.50 11.59 14.84
C GLN A 532 0.01 11.44 14.50
N ARG A 533 -0.34 10.54 13.57
CA ARG A 533 -1.75 10.25 13.26
C ARG A 533 -2.51 9.74 14.47
N ILE A 534 -1.94 8.81 15.25
CA ILE A 534 -2.63 8.28 16.42
C ILE A 534 -2.84 9.35 17.49
N ASN A 535 -1.87 10.25 17.70
CA ASN A 535 -2.02 11.37 18.63
C ASN A 535 -3.15 12.32 18.18
N ARG A 536 -3.31 12.53 16.86
CA ARG A 536 -4.38 13.37 16.31
C ARG A 536 -5.74 12.72 16.51
N TRP A 537 -5.83 11.44 16.19
CA TRP A 537 -7.03 10.64 16.40
C TRP A 537 -7.43 10.62 17.88
N GLN A 538 -6.49 10.35 18.80
CA GLN A 538 -6.77 10.33 20.24
C GLN A 538 -7.36 11.66 20.71
N LYS A 539 -6.79 12.79 20.29
CA LYS A 539 -7.31 14.11 20.63
C LYS A 539 -8.74 14.32 20.12
N LEU A 540 -9.02 13.93 18.86
CA LEU A 540 -10.37 14.04 18.29
C LEU A 540 -11.36 13.14 19.04
N MET A 541 -10.99 11.88 19.29
CA MET A 541 -11.87 10.91 19.95
C MET A 541 -12.15 11.22 21.42
N GLN A 542 -11.19 11.82 22.12
CA GLN A 542 -11.32 12.23 23.52
C GLN A 542 -12.06 13.56 23.69
N SER A 543 -12.03 14.45 22.68
CA SER A 543 -12.72 15.75 22.73
C SER A 543 -14.25 15.64 22.72
N ARG A 544 -14.78 14.48 22.31
CA ARG A 544 -16.22 14.19 22.24
C ARG A 544 -16.57 13.07 23.21
N GLN A 545 -17.66 13.23 23.96
CA GLN A 545 -18.18 12.15 24.81
C GLN A 545 -18.90 11.07 23.99
N VAL A 546 -19.51 11.46 22.89
CA VAL A 546 -20.34 10.62 22.03
C VAL A 546 -20.03 10.98 20.58
N HIS A 547 -20.02 9.97 19.70
CA HIS A 547 -19.68 10.08 18.29
C HIS A 547 -20.87 9.72 17.39
N THR A 548 -20.87 10.28 16.19
CA THR A 548 -21.80 9.98 15.09
C THR A 548 -21.03 9.41 13.90
N ARG A 549 -21.73 8.81 12.93
CA ARG A 549 -21.17 8.49 11.62
C ARG A 549 -20.41 9.69 11.01
N ASP A 550 -21.01 10.88 11.04
CA ASP A 550 -20.41 12.07 10.45
C ASP A 550 -19.14 12.51 11.22
N SER A 551 -19.11 12.35 12.54
CA SER A 551 -17.90 12.62 13.34
C SER A 551 -16.74 11.68 13.01
N PHE A 552 -17.04 10.45 12.56
CA PHE A 552 -16.03 9.50 12.08
C PHE A 552 -15.56 9.88 10.68
N ILE A 553 -16.47 10.32 9.79
CA ILE A 553 -16.12 10.87 8.48
C ILE A 553 -15.19 12.08 8.64
N GLU A 554 -15.53 13.03 9.52
CA GLU A 554 -14.68 14.19 9.85
C GLU A 554 -13.27 13.75 10.27
N ALA A 555 -13.14 12.70 11.08
CA ALA A 555 -11.84 12.19 11.51
C ALA A 555 -11.05 11.53 10.36
N GLN A 556 -11.71 10.82 9.43
CA GLN A 556 -11.06 10.30 8.20
C GLN A 556 -10.57 11.43 7.28
N LEU A 557 -11.26 12.58 7.31
CA LEU A 557 -10.97 13.73 6.47
C LEU A 557 -10.10 14.79 7.14
N ASP A 558 -9.65 14.57 8.38
CA ASP A 558 -8.91 15.58 9.14
C ASP A 558 -7.49 15.81 8.56
N PRO A 559 -7.20 17.02 8.03
CA PRO A 559 -5.93 17.32 7.40
C PRO A 559 -4.94 18.02 8.35
N VAL A 560 -5.22 18.04 9.66
CA VAL A 560 -4.35 18.74 10.62
C VAL A 560 -3.12 17.90 10.94
N SER A 561 -1.94 18.47 10.70
CA SER A 561 -0.65 17.86 10.98
C SER A 561 -0.22 18.15 12.42
N ILE A 562 -0.19 17.11 13.25
CA ILE A 562 0.44 17.23 14.58
C ILE A 562 1.93 17.50 14.45
N THR A 563 2.59 16.89 13.46
CA THR A 563 4.00 17.14 13.16
C THR A 563 4.27 18.63 12.97
N ALA A 564 3.43 19.32 12.21
CA ALA A 564 3.58 20.76 12.00
C ALA A 564 3.44 21.53 13.31
N ARG A 565 2.40 21.22 14.09
CA ARG A 565 2.14 21.86 15.39
C ARG A 565 3.23 21.59 16.44
N SER A 566 3.91 20.45 16.37
CA SER A 566 4.96 20.09 17.34
C SER A 566 6.33 20.61 16.92
N LEU A 567 6.68 20.53 15.63
CA LEU A 567 8.02 20.88 15.15
C LEU A 567 8.19 22.36 14.83
N LEU A 568 7.18 23.06 14.29
CA LEU A 568 7.32 24.48 13.95
C LEU A 568 7.77 25.34 15.14
N PRO A 569 7.15 25.23 16.33
CA PRO A 569 7.60 26.00 17.49
C PRO A 569 9.04 25.70 17.90
N LEU A 570 9.52 24.48 17.66
CA LEU A 570 10.90 24.06 17.98
C LEU A 570 11.90 24.61 16.97
N ILE A 571 11.67 24.37 15.68
CA ILE A 571 12.65 24.71 14.64
C ILE A 571 12.73 26.22 14.35
N GLY A 572 11.63 26.95 14.59
CA GLY A 572 11.60 28.39 14.38
C GLY A 572 11.78 29.23 15.65
N ALA A 573 12.02 28.62 16.81
CA ALA A 573 12.03 29.30 18.12
C ALA A 573 12.83 30.61 18.13
N ASP A 574 14.02 30.60 17.52
CA ASP A 574 14.94 31.75 17.45
C ASP A 574 14.81 32.56 16.13
N LEU A 575 13.91 32.15 15.24
CA LEU A 575 13.66 32.81 13.95
C LEU A 575 12.43 33.72 14.01
N TRP A 576 11.48 33.41 14.88
CA TRP A 576 10.26 34.18 15.08
C TRP A 576 10.55 35.61 15.56
N PHE A 577 9.88 36.60 14.97
CA PHE A 577 9.86 38.00 15.43
C PHE A 577 11.24 38.67 15.58
N THR A 578 12.24 38.29 14.77
CA THR A 578 13.60 38.86 14.79
C THR A 578 13.69 40.30 14.25
N GLY A 579 12.61 40.86 13.70
CA GLY A 579 12.39 42.31 13.58
C GLY A 579 13.23 43.07 12.54
N GLN A 580 13.85 42.41 11.57
CA GLN A 580 14.66 43.09 10.54
C GLN A 580 13.83 43.41 9.30
N SER A 581 13.51 44.68 9.08
CA SER A 581 12.90 45.14 7.82
C SER A 581 13.89 44.94 6.66
N ALA A 582 13.46 44.23 5.62
CA ALA A 582 14.25 43.98 4.43
C ALA A 582 13.54 44.49 3.17
N PRO A 583 14.29 44.99 2.16
CA PRO A 583 13.67 45.42 0.89
C PRO A 583 12.92 44.28 0.20
N GLU A 584 11.86 44.64 -0.55
CA GLU A 584 11.14 43.69 -1.40
C GLU A 584 12.08 42.95 -2.36
N GLY A 585 11.78 41.68 -2.61
CA GLY A 585 12.58 40.83 -3.50
C GLY A 585 13.89 40.29 -2.89
N THR A 586 14.23 40.62 -1.65
CA THR A 586 15.42 40.06 -0.97
C THR A 586 15.13 38.71 -0.30
N PRO A 587 16.12 37.81 -0.16
CA PRO A 587 15.96 36.55 0.57
C PRO A 587 15.52 36.76 2.03
N LEU A 588 16.00 37.82 2.68
CA LEU A 588 15.61 38.17 4.04
C LEU A 588 14.11 38.52 4.12
N ARG A 589 13.59 39.28 3.14
CA ARG A 589 12.16 39.62 3.07
C ARG A 589 11.29 38.39 2.80
N GLN A 590 11.74 37.50 1.91
CA GLN A 590 11.05 36.23 1.63
C GLN A 590 10.96 35.36 2.89
N ARG A 591 12.05 35.29 3.67
CA ARG A 591 12.07 34.60 4.96
C ARG A 591 11.09 35.20 5.95
N GLU A 592 11.06 36.53 6.08
CA GLU A 592 10.13 37.23 6.97
C GLU A 592 8.66 36.91 6.64
N ILE A 593 8.29 36.95 5.35
CA ILE A 593 6.95 36.59 4.87
C ILE A 593 6.63 35.13 5.19
N ALA A 594 7.55 34.21 4.87
CA ALA A 594 7.37 32.78 5.14
C ALA A 594 7.16 32.49 6.63
N LEU A 595 7.96 33.11 7.50
CA LEU A 595 7.87 32.94 8.94
C LEU A 595 6.57 33.54 9.50
N ALA A 596 6.12 34.69 8.98
CA ALA A 596 4.84 35.29 9.37
C ALA A 596 3.65 34.38 9.00
N LEU A 597 3.61 33.87 7.77
CA LEU A 597 2.59 32.91 7.32
C LEU A 597 2.57 31.67 8.22
N LEU A 598 3.73 31.06 8.46
CA LEU A 598 3.84 29.85 9.29
C LEU A 598 3.49 30.09 10.76
N ALA A 599 3.73 31.28 11.30
CA ALA A 599 3.40 31.62 12.68
C ALA A 599 1.88 31.76 12.91
N ASP A 600 1.14 32.24 11.90
CA ASP A 600 -0.32 32.35 11.94
C ASP A 600 -1.04 31.04 11.57
N TRP A 601 -0.31 30.06 11.03
CA TRP A 601 -0.87 28.81 10.55
C TRP A 601 -1.20 27.82 11.68
N ASN A 602 -2.40 27.26 11.61
CA ASN A 602 -2.90 26.29 12.58
C ASN A 602 -2.42 24.84 12.31
N GLY A 603 -1.53 24.59 11.35
CA GLY A 603 -1.06 23.25 10.98
C GLY A 603 -2.01 22.43 10.10
N GLU A 604 -3.07 23.04 9.56
CA GLU A 604 -4.00 22.40 8.62
C GLU A 604 -3.39 22.31 7.21
N MET A 605 -3.15 21.08 6.72
CA MET A 605 -2.59 20.82 5.39
C MET A 605 -3.63 21.00 4.27
N ASN A 606 -4.27 22.16 4.23
CA ASN A 606 -5.35 22.48 3.29
C ASN A 606 -4.80 22.74 1.89
N GLU A 607 -5.42 22.18 0.83
CA GLU A 607 -4.91 22.32 -0.54
C GLU A 607 -4.93 23.75 -1.08
N HIS A 608 -5.67 24.67 -0.44
CA HIS A 608 -5.79 26.06 -0.88
C HIS A 608 -4.82 27.02 -0.18
N LEU A 609 -4.09 26.55 0.83
CA LEU A 609 -3.20 27.36 1.65
C LEU A 609 -1.74 27.32 1.17
N PRO A 610 -0.96 28.41 1.34
CA PRO A 610 0.47 28.45 1.02
C PRO A 610 1.34 27.73 2.07
N GLU A 611 0.97 27.83 3.35
CA GLU A 611 1.78 27.39 4.50
C GLU A 611 2.16 25.90 4.47
N PRO A 612 1.29 24.97 4.05
CA PRO A 612 1.65 23.55 3.99
C PRO A 612 2.83 23.28 3.06
N LEU A 613 2.94 23.99 1.93
CA LEU A 613 4.06 23.83 0.99
C LEU A 613 5.36 24.36 1.60
N ILE A 614 5.31 25.55 2.20
CA ILE A 614 6.47 26.17 2.85
C ILE A 614 6.98 25.26 3.97
N TYR A 615 6.08 24.78 4.83
CA TYR A 615 6.39 23.85 5.91
C TYR A 615 7.01 22.55 5.41
N ALA A 616 6.37 21.89 4.42
CA ALA A 616 6.84 20.60 3.91
C ALA A 616 8.21 20.71 3.23
N ALA A 617 8.44 21.79 2.48
CA ALA A 617 9.73 22.08 1.87
C ALA A 617 10.81 22.37 2.92
N TRP A 618 10.48 23.16 3.95
CA TRP A 618 11.40 23.49 5.04
C TRP A 618 11.84 22.26 5.82
N LEU A 619 10.92 21.39 6.26
CA LEU A 619 11.30 20.17 6.99
C LEU A 619 12.12 19.20 6.14
N ARG A 620 11.81 19.09 4.85
CA ARG A 620 12.58 18.24 3.93
C ARG A 620 14.01 18.76 3.77
N ALA A 621 14.16 20.07 3.57
CA ALA A 621 15.48 20.70 3.49
C ALA A 621 16.24 20.59 4.83
N LEU A 622 15.53 20.71 5.96
CA LEU A 622 16.12 20.59 7.29
C LEU A 622 16.68 19.19 7.52
N GLN A 623 15.88 18.15 7.31
CA GLN A 623 16.39 16.78 7.47
C GLN A 623 17.56 16.51 6.52
N ALA A 624 17.49 16.96 5.26
CA ALA A 624 18.58 16.76 4.31
C ALA A 624 19.89 17.41 4.79
N ARG A 625 19.82 18.59 5.44
CA ARG A 625 20.98 19.23 6.07
C ARG A 625 21.48 18.46 7.29
N LEU A 626 20.59 18.01 8.16
CA LEU A 626 20.93 17.35 9.42
C LEU A 626 21.60 15.98 9.25
N ILE A 627 21.44 15.31 8.11
CA ILE A 627 21.96 13.94 7.92
C ILE A 627 23.02 13.85 6.82
N GLY A 628 23.22 14.95 6.08
CA GLY A 628 23.95 14.95 4.82
C GLY A 628 25.43 14.62 5.00
N ASP A 629 26.07 15.16 6.04
CA ASP A 629 27.49 14.98 6.28
C ASP A 629 27.83 13.67 7.01
N GLU A 630 26.96 13.14 7.85
CA GLU A 630 27.17 11.81 8.45
C GLU A 630 26.88 10.66 7.50
N LEU A 631 25.81 10.75 6.70
CA LEU A 631 25.36 9.64 5.87
C LEU A 631 25.87 9.73 4.42
N GLY A 632 26.31 10.89 3.96
CA GLY A 632 26.77 11.09 2.60
C GLY A 632 25.72 10.63 1.57
N PRO A 633 26.09 9.82 0.55
CA PRO A 633 25.13 9.32 -0.44
C PRO A 633 23.96 8.49 0.14
N LEU A 634 24.09 7.92 1.35
CA LEU A 634 23.00 7.18 1.97
C LEU A 634 21.85 8.11 2.41
N ALA A 635 22.11 9.41 2.61
CA ALA A 635 21.08 10.40 2.94
C ALA A 635 19.94 10.44 1.90
N ASP A 636 20.24 10.18 0.63
CA ASP A 636 19.25 10.16 -0.47
C ASP A 636 18.18 9.06 -0.32
N GLU A 637 18.41 8.06 0.53
CA GLU A 637 17.43 7.01 0.82
C GLU A 637 16.42 7.40 1.92
N PHE A 638 16.71 8.45 2.69
CA PHE A 638 15.80 9.03 3.68
C PHE A 638 14.84 10.02 3.01
N THR A 639 14.01 9.50 2.11
CA THR A 639 13.14 10.30 1.22
C THR A 639 11.98 11.01 1.90
N HIS A 640 11.66 10.65 3.15
CA HIS A 640 10.60 11.29 3.93
C HIS A 640 11.14 11.80 5.26
N VAL A 641 10.51 12.86 5.75
CA VAL A 641 10.82 13.43 7.06
C VAL A 641 10.51 12.42 8.17
N GLU A 642 11.45 12.26 9.10
CA GLU A 642 11.32 11.52 10.35
C GLU A 642 11.14 12.52 11.50
N PRO A 643 9.89 12.80 11.93
CA PRO A 643 9.63 13.81 12.94
C PRO A 643 10.28 13.54 14.29
N LEU A 644 10.41 12.26 14.68
CA LEU A 644 10.99 11.91 15.97
C LEU A 644 12.49 12.23 15.98
N PHE A 645 13.19 12.03 14.86
CA PHE A 645 14.58 12.43 14.70
C PHE A 645 14.73 13.95 14.87
N ILE A 646 13.97 14.75 14.12
CA ILE A 646 14.05 16.22 14.21
C ILE A 646 13.71 16.70 15.63
N GLU A 647 12.69 16.14 16.26
CA GLU A 647 12.35 16.48 17.64
C GLU A 647 13.49 16.14 18.62
N ARG A 648 14.12 14.96 18.48
CA ARG A 648 15.28 14.57 19.31
C ARG A 648 16.43 15.55 19.15
N VAL A 649 16.77 15.92 17.92
CA VAL A 649 17.85 16.87 17.59
C VAL A 649 17.59 18.23 18.24
N PHE A 650 16.43 18.84 18.00
CA PHE A 650 16.11 20.19 18.48
C PHE A 650 15.84 20.26 19.99
N ARG A 651 15.46 19.14 20.62
CA ARG A 651 15.37 19.03 22.09
C ARG A 651 16.68 18.57 22.75
N ASN A 652 17.71 18.27 21.95
CA ASN A 652 18.97 17.69 22.40
C ASN A 652 18.80 16.43 23.28
N VAL A 653 17.88 15.54 22.90
CA VAL A 653 17.66 14.27 23.61
C VAL A 653 18.91 13.41 23.47
N ASP A 654 19.48 12.97 24.59
CA ASP A 654 20.69 12.13 24.64
C ASP A 654 21.90 12.71 23.86
N GLY A 655 21.98 14.04 23.68
CA GLY A 655 23.06 14.69 22.93
C GLY A 655 22.82 14.81 21.42
N ALA A 656 21.61 14.54 20.93
CA ALA A 656 21.27 14.57 19.50
C ALA A 656 21.38 15.96 18.83
N ALA A 657 21.63 17.06 19.56
CA ALA A 657 21.93 18.34 18.90
C ALA A 657 23.22 18.31 18.06
N ILE A 658 24.07 17.28 18.24
CA ILE A 658 25.29 17.09 17.45
C ILE A 658 25.04 16.92 15.95
N TRP A 659 23.83 16.52 15.53
CA TRP A 659 23.44 16.43 14.11
C TRP A 659 23.23 17.80 13.45
N CYS A 660 23.31 18.90 14.20
CA CYS A 660 23.24 20.26 13.65
C CYS A 660 24.61 20.80 13.22
N ASP A 661 25.70 20.15 13.61
CA ASP A 661 27.08 20.53 13.30
C ASP A 661 27.55 19.87 12.01
N VAL A 662 28.09 20.64 11.05
CA VAL A 662 28.65 20.05 9.82
C VAL A 662 30.09 19.62 10.07
N ARG A 663 30.36 18.31 10.07
CA ARG A 663 31.69 17.78 10.42
C ARG A 663 32.85 18.31 9.57
N GLN A 664 32.58 18.71 8.33
CA GLN A 664 33.60 19.23 7.39
C GLN A 664 33.78 20.75 7.48
N SER A 665 32.96 21.45 8.26
CA SER A 665 33.09 22.90 8.45
C SER A 665 34.13 23.22 9.54
N THR A 666 34.55 24.48 9.60
CA THR A 666 35.40 25.00 10.70
C THR A 666 34.59 25.75 11.76
N ILE A 667 33.34 26.08 11.45
CA ILE A 667 32.42 26.82 12.30
C ILE A 667 31.40 25.81 12.81
N ILE A 668 31.27 25.65 14.13
CA ILE A 668 30.25 24.75 14.67
C ILE A 668 28.88 25.40 14.47
N GLU A 669 28.10 24.86 13.54
CA GLU A 669 26.75 25.34 13.28
C GLU A 669 25.78 24.98 14.42
N SER A 670 24.90 25.92 14.77
CA SER A 670 23.82 25.64 15.71
C SER A 670 22.59 25.07 14.99
N CYS A 671 21.66 24.45 15.74
CA CYS A 671 20.38 24.02 15.17
C CYS A 671 19.56 25.20 14.61
N THR A 672 19.74 26.41 15.17
CA THR A 672 19.14 27.65 14.66
C THR A 672 19.74 28.04 13.31
N ASP A 673 21.06 27.88 13.13
CA ASP A 673 21.71 28.09 11.83
C ASP A 673 21.19 27.10 10.79
N MET A 674 21.08 25.82 11.15
CA MET A 674 20.54 24.77 10.27
C MET A 674 19.10 25.03 9.88
N ALA A 675 18.24 25.38 10.85
CA ALA A 675 16.85 25.73 10.58
C ALA A 675 16.73 26.92 9.62
N ARG A 676 17.53 27.97 9.82
CA ARG A 676 17.52 29.15 8.94
C ARG A 676 17.98 28.83 7.53
N LEU A 677 19.11 28.11 7.40
CA LEU A 677 19.66 27.73 6.10
C LEU A 677 18.73 26.77 5.33
N ALA A 678 18.08 25.84 6.03
CA ALA A 678 17.07 24.96 5.46
C ALA A 678 15.84 25.73 4.94
N LEU A 679 15.40 26.77 5.65
CA LEU A 679 14.30 27.61 5.17
C LEU A 679 14.69 28.37 3.91
N ASP A 680 15.93 28.89 3.85
CA ASP A 680 16.44 29.56 2.65
C ASP A 680 16.45 28.61 1.43
N ASP A 681 16.93 27.37 1.60
CA ASP A 681 16.91 26.35 0.53
C ASP A 681 15.49 26.04 0.07
N ALA A 682 14.56 25.90 1.02
CA ALA A 682 13.15 25.62 0.73
C ALA A 682 12.52 26.75 -0.09
N LEU A 683 12.77 28.01 0.27
CA LEU A 683 12.25 29.18 -0.45
C LEU A 683 12.86 29.31 -1.85
N VAL A 684 14.14 28.97 -2.03
CA VAL A 684 14.76 28.90 -3.36
C VAL A 684 14.06 27.82 -4.21
N GLN A 685 13.91 26.61 -3.66
CA GLN A 685 13.24 25.51 -4.37
C GLN A 685 11.80 25.86 -4.76
N ILE A 686 11.07 26.52 -3.85
CA ILE A 686 9.71 26.99 -4.11
C ILE A 686 9.72 28.07 -5.20
N GLY A 687 10.61 29.05 -5.10
CA GLY A 687 10.74 30.15 -6.05
C GLY A 687 11.02 29.68 -7.48
N GLU A 688 11.89 28.67 -7.64
CA GLU A 688 12.25 28.10 -8.95
C GLU A 688 11.09 27.35 -9.61
N LYS A 689 10.18 26.76 -8.83
CA LYS A 689 9.16 25.83 -9.34
C LYS A 689 7.72 26.36 -9.31
N TYR A 690 7.35 27.05 -8.23
CA TYR A 690 5.97 27.49 -7.98
C TYR A 690 5.84 29.03 -7.98
N GLY A 691 6.97 29.75 -7.92
CA GLY A 691 7.03 31.20 -7.94
C GLY A 691 7.38 31.81 -6.58
N THR A 692 7.73 33.10 -6.59
CA THR A 692 8.27 33.84 -5.43
C THR A 692 7.23 34.61 -4.63
N ALA A 693 5.98 34.66 -5.09
CA ALA A 693 4.87 35.26 -4.37
C ALA A 693 4.27 34.24 -3.38
N LEU A 694 4.86 34.14 -2.18
CA LEU A 694 4.59 33.07 -1.21
C LEU A 694 3.11 33.01 -0.79
N GLU A 695 2.47 34.17 -0.66
CA GLU A 695 1.06 34.31 -0.28
C GLU A 695 0.09 33.77 -1.33
N SER A 696 0.56 33.59 -2.57
CA SER A 696 -0.24 33.04 -3.68
C SER A 696 -0.04 31.53 -3.89
N LEU A 697 0.89 30.91 -3.16
CA LEU A 697 1.14 29.48 -3.25
C LEU A 697 -0.09 28.69 -2.81
N ARG A 698 -0.27 27.51 -3.40
CA ARG A 698 -1.32 26.57 -3.01
C ARG A 698 -0.72 25.19 -2.85
N TRP A 699 -0.94 24.58 -1.69
CA TRP A 699 -0.51 23.21 -1.43
C TRP A 699 -1.00 22.24 -2.52
N GLY A 700 -2.23 22.41 -3.00
CA GLY A 700 -2.84 21.59 -4.04
C GLY A 700 -2.19 21.67 -5.42
N ASP A 701 -1.33 22.65 -5.69
CA ASP A 701 -0.54 22.71 -6.93
C ASP A 701 0.69 21.79 -6.85
N ALA A 702 1.24 21.60 -5.65
CA ALA A 702 2.35 20.68 -5.38
C ALA A 702 1.87 19.28 -4.98
N HIS A 703 0.73 19.19 -4.28
CA HIS A 703 0.17 17.99 -3.66
C HIS A 703 -1.09 17.53 -4.36
N GLN A 704 -0.87 16.89 -5.50
CA GLN A 704 -1.93 16.25 -6.26
C GLN A 704 -1.90 14.74 -6.03
N ALA A 705 -3.06 14.14 -5.74
CA ALA A 705 -3.27 12.70 -5.82
C ALA A 705 -3.01 12.22 -7.25
N THR A 706 -2.02 11.35 -7.41
CA THR A 706 -1.60 10.81 -8.70
C THR A 706 -2.04 9.37 -8.87
N HIS A 707 -3.26 9.17 -9.37
CA HIS A 707 -3.73 7.85 -9.77
C HIS A 707 -3.21 7.55 -11.17
N ASP A 708 -2.06 6.88 -11.24
CA ASP A 708 -1.43 6.51 -12.50
C ASP A 708 -1.90 5.17 -13.02
N HIS A 709 -2.22 5.11 -14.31
CA HIS A 709 -2.43 3.83 -14.97
C HIS A 709 -1.11 3.06 -15.05
N PRO A 710 -0.96 1.87 -14.45
CA PRO A 710 0.35 1.22 -14.30
C PRO A 710 1.08 0.94 -15.63
N THR A 711 0.33 0.69 -16.71
CA THR A 711 0.87 0.34 -18.03
C THR A 711 0.83 1.50 -19.02
N LEU A 712 -0.34 2.13 -19.21
CA LEU A 712 -0.56 3.23 -20.15
C LEU A 712 -0.17 4.62 -19.64
N GLY A 713 -0.01 4.82 -18.32
CA GLY A 713 0.12 6.14 -17.70
C GLY A 713 1.40 6.91 -18.06
N LYS A 714 2.37 6.25 -18.69
CA LYS A 714 3.59 6.89 -19.21
C LYS A 714 3.59 7.08 -20.72
N ILE A 715 2.59 6.58 -21.45
CA ILE A 715 2.51 6.70 -22.90
C ILE A 715 2.12 8.15 -23.27
N PRO A 716 2.85 8.82 -24.18
CA PRO A 716 2.49 10.16 -24.63
C PRO A 716 1.04 10.21 -25.13
N ILE A 717 0.36 11.33 -24.87
CA ILE A 717 -1.06 11.57 -25.18
C ILE A 717 -2.01 10.71 -24.33
N LEU A 718 -1.86 9.38 -24.29
CA LEU A 718 -2.76 8.49 -23.52
C LEU A 718 -2.78 8.82 -22.03
N ARG A 719 -1.64 9.22 -21.45
CA ARG A 719 -1.53 9.62 -20.04
C ARG A 719 -2.54 10.69 -19.59
N TYR A 720 -3.07 11.50 -20.51
CA TYR A 720 -4.06 12.54 -20.18
C TYR A 720 -5.49 11.98 -20.05
N PHE A 721 -5.74 10.77 -20.53
CA PHE A 721 -7.05 10.09 -20.46
C PHE A 721 -7.09 8.99 -19.40
N VAL A 722 -5.93 8.34 -19.14
CA VAL A 722 -5.85 7.19 -18.24
C VAL A 722 -5.31 7.52 -16.85
N ASN A 723 -4.69 8.69 -16.67
CA ASN A 723 -4.25 9.10 -15.33
C ASN A 723 -5.25 10.09 -14.76
N ILE A 724 -5.59 9.91 -13.49
CA ILE A 724 -6.43 10.84 -12.74
C ILE A 724 -5.52 11.70 -11.85
N ARG A 725 -5.76 13.02 -11.89
CA ARG A 725 -4.99 14.03 -11.15
C ARG A 725 -5.95 14.93 -10.40
N GLN A 726 -5.73 15.06 -9.09
CA GLN A 726 -6.62 15.81 -8.22
C GLN A 726 -5.81 16.48 -7.12
N SER A 727 -5.95 17.80 -6.94
CA SER A 727 -5.44 18.46 -5.74
C SER A 727 -6.13 17.91 -4.50
N THR A 728 -5.37 17.63 -3.44
CA THR A 728 -5.88 17.05 -2.20
C THR A 728 -5.33 17.77 -0.97
N SER A 729 -6.15 17.92 0.05
CA SER A 729 -5.72 18.21 1.43
C SER A 729 -4.93 17.04 2.03
N GLY A 730 -4.33 17.29 3.19
CA GLY A 730 -3.60 16.30 3.97
C GLY A 730 -2.11 16.28 3.64
N GLY A 731 -1.40 15.35 4.28
CA GLY A 731 0.02 15.15 4.11
C GLY A 731 0.50 13.84 4.74
N ASP A 732 1.81 13.77 4.92
CA ASP A 732 2.51 12.55 5.34
C ASP A 732 2.09 12.00 6.70
N ASN A 733 1.65 12.86 7.62
CA ASN A 733 1.36 12.55 9.02
C ASN A 733 -0.04 13.01 9.48
N THR A 734 -0.98 13.21 8.55
CA THR A 734 -2.38 13.61 8.83
C THR A 734 -3.30 12.39 8.78
N LEU A 735 -4.48 12.46 9.41
CA LEU A 735 -5.44 11.34 9.34
C LEU A 735 -5.99 11.15 7.93
N LEU A 736 -6.33 12.25 7.25
CA LEU A 736 -6.48 12.30 5.80
C LEU A 736 -5.09 12.15 5.17
N ARG A 737 -4.55 10.93 5.17
CA ARG A 737 -3.17 10.69 4.77
C ARG A 737 -3.02 10.90 3.27
N GLY A 738 -2.17 11.85 2.90
CA GLY A 738 -1.67 12.06 1.54
C GLY A 738 -0.16 11.92 1.55
N ARG A 739 0.36 10.69 1.42
CA ARG A 739 1.80 10.44 1.53
C ARG A 739 2.48 10.89 0.24
N THR A 740 3.46 11.77 0.40
CA THR A 740 4.23 12.38 -0.68
C THR A 740 5.15 11.37 -1.37
N ALA A 741 5.55 11.66 -2.62
CA ALA A 741 6.53 10.87 -3.35
C ALA A 741 7.93 10.88 -2.69
N GLY A 742 8.24 11.91 -1.91
CA GLY A 742 9.51 12.11 -1.18
C GLY A 742 10.73 12.46 -2.04
N SER A 743 10.70 12.10 -3.32
CA SER A 743 11.83 12.20 -4.24
C SER A 743 11.42 12.55 -5.67
N GLY A 744 12.42 12.78 -6.54
CA GLY A 744 12.21 13.09 -7.96
C GLY A 744 11.73 14.52 -8.22
N PRO A 745 11.22 14.81 -9.43
CA PRO A 745 10.90 16.18 -9.85
C PRO A 745 9.66 16.76 -9.15
N ASN A 746 8.77 15.89 -8.63
CA ASN A 746 7.53 16.27 -7.94
C ASN A 746 7.49 15.60 -6.56
N PRO A 747 8.41 15.97 -5.64
CA PRO A 747 8.57 15.26 -4.37
C PRO A 747 7.33 15.36 -3.47
N PHE A 748 6.52 16.42 -3.64
CA PHE A 748 5.31 16.66 -2.87
C PHE A 748 4.05 16.03 -3.47
N ALA A 749 4.12 15.34 -4.62
CA ALA A 749 2.94 14.69 -5.20
C ALA A 749 2.38 13.62 -4.23
N ASN A 750 1.06 13.56 -4.06
CA ASN A 750 0.39 12.57 -3.23
C ASN A 750 0.28 11.24 -4.01
N VAL A 751 1.10 10.26 -3.66
CA VAL A 751 1.20 8.98 -4.39
C VAL A 751 0.57 7.82 -3.64
N HIS A 752 0.17 8.02 -2.39
CA HIS A 752 -0.28 6.96 -1.50
C HIS A 752 -1.22 7.49 -0.41
N GLY A 753 -2.41 6.89 -0.31
CA GLY A 753 -3.45 7.30 0.64
C GLY A 753 -4.66 6.36 0.56
N ALA A 754 -5.80 6.79 1.10
CA ALA A 754 -7.02 5.99 1.14
C ALA A 754 -7.60 5.72 -0.25
N GLY A 755 -7.39 4.52 -0.77
CA GLY A 755 -8.03 4.07 -2.01
C GLY A 755 -9.51 3.66 -1.81
N TYR A 756 -9.88 3.39 -0.55
CA TYR A 756 -11.23 3.08 -0.08
C TYR A 756 -11.45 3.79 1.26
N ARG A 757 -12.67 4.24 1.54
CA ARG A 757 -13.12 4.62 2.87
C ARG A 757 -14.52 4.05 3.12
N GLY A 758 -14.75 3.51 4.30
CA GLY A 758 -16.06 3.05 4.74
C GLY A 758 -16.35 3.47 6.19
N VAL A 759 -17.61 3.78 6.48
CA VAL A 759 -18.13 4.00 7.83
C VAL A 759 -19.42 3.21 8.01
N TYR A 760 -19.45 2.33 9.01
CA TYR A 760 -20.54 1.40 9.29
C TYR A 760 -21.20 1.77 10.61
N ASP A 761 -22.52 1.90 10.61
CA ASP A 761 -23.32 2.25 11.78
C ASP A 761 -24.29 1.10 12.10
N PHE A 762 -24.14 0.45 13.25
CA PHE A 762 -24.98 -0.69 13.64
C PHE A 762 -26.22 -0.31 14.46
N ALA A 763 -26.51 0.98 14.61
CA ALA A 763 -27.86 1.42 14.98
C ALA A 763 -28.80 1.40 13.76
N ASP A 764 -28.27 1.74 12.59
CA ASP A 764 -28.92 1.64 11.29
C ASP A 764 -27.89 1.22 10.22
N PRO A 765 -27.68 -0.10 10.00
CA PRO A 765 -26.70 -0.60 9.04
C PRO A 765 -26.86 -0.03 7.63
N ASP A 766 -28.08 0.26 7.18
CA ASP A 766 -28.32 0.79 5.83
C ASP A 766 -27.94 2.27 5.69
N SER A 767 -27.63 2.95 6.79
CA SER A 767 -27.00 4.28 6.80
C SER A 767 -25.48 4.25 6.59
N SER A 768 -24.88 3.06 6.43
CA SER A 768 -23.45 2.89 6.17
C SER A 768 -23.04 3.50 4.83
N VAL A 769 -21.84 4.08 4.78
CA VAL A 769 -21.34 4.81 3.61
C VAL A 769 -19.96 4.32 3.18
N PHE A 770 -19.71 4.39 1.88
CA PHE A 770 -18.57 3.78 1.21
C PHE A 770 -18.06 4.69 0.10
N ILE A 771 -16.77 4.64 -0.24
CA ILE A 771 -16.23 5.32 -1.41
C ILE A 771 -14.91 4.69 -1.83
N THR A 772 -14.64 4.68 -3.13
CA THR A 772 -13.32 4.34 -3.70
C THR A 772 -12.74 5.54 -4.45
N SER A 773 -11.42 5.59 -4.57
CA SER A 773 -10.72 6.79 -5.09
C SER A 773 -10.79 6.98 -6.62
N THR A 774 -11.28 5.97 -7.33
CA THR A 774 -11.63 5.98 -8.76
C THR A 774 -13.00 5.32 -8.93
N GLY A 775 -13.47 5.10 -10.15
CA GLY A 775 -14.70 4.33 -10.39
C GLY A 775 -14.53 2.81 -10.34
N GLN A 776 -15.63 2.10 -10.58
CA GLN A 776 -15.72 0.64 -10.56
C GLN A 776 -15.07 -0.04 -11.78
N SER A 777 -14.94 0.64 -12.92
CA SER A 777 -14.40 0.08 -14.16
C SER A 777 -12.91 0.38 -14.34
N GLY A 778 -12.15 -0.58 -14.86
CA GLY A 778 -10.78 -0.38 -15.32
C GLY A 778 -10.67 0.11 -16.76
N HIS A 779 -11.80 0.23 -17.46
CA HIS A 779 -11.84 0.64 -18.86
C HIS A 779 -11.93 2.17 -18.97
N PHE A 780 -10.88 2.85 -19.48
CA PHE A 780 -10.82 4.32 -19.46
C PHE A 780 -11.88 5.04 -20.30
N LEU A 781 -12.55 4.36 -21.24
CA LEU A 781 -13.72 4.90 -21.95
C LEU A 781 -15.05 4.68 -21.21
N SER A 782 -15.05 3.91 -20.12
CA SER A 782 -16.26 3.69 -19.33
C SER A 782 -16.60 4.95 -18.55
N ARG A 783 -17.89 5.29 -18.48
CA ARG A 783 -18.36 6.36 -17.57
C ARG A 783 -18.09 6.05 -16.09
N HIS A 784 -17.84 4.78 -15.75
CA HIS A 784 -17.54 4.30 -14.41
C HIS A 784 -16.04 4.14 -14.16
N TYR A 785 -15.18 4.82 -14.94
CA TYR A 785 -13.73 4.79 -14.75
C TYR A 785 -13.28 5.69 -13.58
N ASP A 786 -13.88 6.89 -13.47
CA ASP A 786 -13.50 7.93 -12.52
C ASP A 786 -14.71 8.69 -11.92
N ASP A 787 -15.93 8.20 -12.10
CA ASP A 787 -17.18 8.80 -11.60
C ASP A 787 -17.18 9.04 -10.09
N LEU A 788 -16.58 8.14 -9.30
CA LEU A 788 -16.45 8.29 -7.85
C LEU A 788 -15.29 9.19 -7.43
N ALA A 789 -14.33 9.48 -8.32
CA ALA A 789 -13.10 10.17 -7.96
C ALA A 789 -13.36 11.60 -7.45
N GLN A 790 -14.36 12.30 -8.00
CA GLN A 790 -14.70 13.65 -7.55
C GLN A 790 -15.39 13.68 -6.19
N LEU A 791 -16.26 12.69 -5.92
CA LEU A 791 -16.86 12.50 -4.59
C LEU A 791 -15.76 12.24 -3.56
N TRP A 792 -14.89 11.28 -3.87
CA TRP A 792 -13.76 10.92 -3.02
C TRP A 792 -12.88 12.13 -2.66
N ARG A 793 -12.51 12.93 -3.67
CA ARG A 793 -11.70 14.15 -3.48
C ARG A 793 -12.34 15.14 -2.51
N ARG A 794 -13.66 15.34 -2.61
CA ARG A 794 -14.41 16.28 -1.75
C ARG A 794 -14.73 15.72 -0.36
N GLY A 795 -14.33 14.48 -0.07
CA GLY A 795 -14.69 13.83 1.19
C GLY A 795 -16.13 13.30 1.22
N GLU A 796 -16.77 13.14 0.07
CA GLU A 796 -18.12 12.60 -0.05
C GLU A 796 -18.08 11.07 -0.20
N TYR A 797 -19.21 10.43 0.11
CA TYR A 797 -19.38 8.98 0.11
C TYR A 797 -20.69 8.60 -0.59
N ILE A 798 -20.79 7.37 -1.05
CA ILE A 798 -22.03 6.77 -1.54
C ILE A 798 -22.66 5.89 -0.44
N PRO A 799 -24.00 5.86 -0.32
CA PRO A 799 -24.67 4.88 0.52
C PRO A 799 -24.62 3.50 -0.15
N MET A 800 -24.54 2.44 0.64
CA MET A 800 -24.75 1.07 0.16
C MET A 800 -25.62 0.31 1.16
N SER A 801 -26.63 -0.40 0.65
CA SER A 801 -27.63 -1.10 1.45
C SER A 801 -27.68 -2.59 1.10
N LEU A 802 -28.10 -3.40 2.06
CA LEU A 802 -28.44 -4.79 1.82
C LEU A 802 -29.86 -4.96 1.25
N ASP A 803 -30.71 -3.93 1.22
CA ASP A 803 -32.03 -3.97 0.59
C ASP A 803 -31.93 -3.93 -0.94
N MET A 804 -32.33 -5.03 -1.56
CA MET A 804 -32.32 -5.20 -3.01
C MET A 804 -33.31 -4.31 -3.75
N ASN A 805 -34.38 -3.86 -3.10
CA ASN A 805 -35.34 -2.96 -3.74
C ASN A 805 -34.69 -1.60 -4.04
N LEU A 806 -33.80 -1.13 -3.16
CA LEU A 806 -33.04 0.11 -3.36
C LEU A 806 -32.06 -0.05 -4.53
N ALA A 807 -31.33 -1.17 -4.59
CA ALA A 807 -30.41 -1.46 -5.69
C ALA A 807 -31.14 -1.52 -7.05
N ARG A 808 -32.33 -2.14 -7.10
CA ARG A 808 -33.15 -2.23 -8.32
C ARG A 808 -33.76 -0.89 -8.74
N ALA A 809 -34.19 -0.06 -7.79
CA ALA A 809 -34.87 1.20 -8.08
C ALA A 809 -33.97 2.21 -8.83
N ALA A 810 -32.66 2.17 -8.57
CA ALA A 810 -31.67 3.03 -9.22
C ALA A 810 -30.70 2.23 -10.13
N SER A 811 -31.15 1.09 -10.63
CA SER A 811 -30.30 0.20 -11.43
C SER A 811 -29.93 0.83 -12.77
N VAL A 812 -28.66 0.66 -13.16
CA VAL A 812 -28.16 1.03 -14.49
C VAL A 812 -28.14 -0.13 -15.48
N GLY A 813 -28.53 -1.33 -15.05
CA GLY A 813 -28.56 -2.55 -15.85
C GLY A 813 -28.61 -3.81 -14.97
N VAL A 814 -29.21 -4.87 -15.51
CA VAL A 814 -29.21 -6.20 -14.87
C VAL A 814 -28.59 -7.22 -15.82
N THR A 815 -27.48 -7.83 -15.40
CA THR A 815 -26.91 -8.98 -16.11
C THR A 815 -27.50 -10.27 -15.57
N TRP A 816 -28.03 -11.12 -16.46
CA TRP A 816 -28.46 -12.48 -16.14
C TRP A 816 -27.48 -13.50 -16.70
N LEU A 817 -26.89 -14.32 -15.83
CA LEU A 817 -26.08 -15.46 -16.24
C LEU A 817 -26.93 -16.73 -16.10
N ARG A 818 -27.15 -17.45 -17.20
CA ARG A 818 -27.99 -18.65 -17.23
C ARG A 818 -27.14 -19.88 -17.52
N PRO A 819 -27.45 -21.04 -16.94
CA PRO A 819 -26.82 -22.29 -17.35
C PRO A 819 -27.05 -22.55 -18.85
N ARG A 820 -26.00 -22.89 -19.60
CA ARG A 820 -26.17 -23.42 -20.96
C ARG A 820 -26.99 -24.73 -20.91
N PRO A 821 -27.99 -24.91 -21.80
CA PRO A 821 -28.81 -26.12 -21.86
C PRO A 821 -28.04 -27.41 -22.08
#